data_AF-A0AAU9WJQ4-F1
#
_entry.id   AF-A0AAU9WJQ4-F1
#
_cell.length_a   1.000
_cell.length_b   1.000
_cell.length_c   1.000
_cell.angle_alpha   90.00
_cell.angle_beta   90.00
_cell.angle_gamma   90.00
#
_symmetry.space_group_name_H-M   'P 1'
#
loop_
_entity.id
_entity.type
_entity.pdbx_description
1 polymer ?
#
loop_
_entity_poly.entity_id
_entity_poly.type
_entity_poly.pdbx_seq_one_letter_code
_entity_poly.pdbx_strand_id
1 'polypeptide(L)'
;MFSFDGQYKRRRAVSLGGASKKEGRSSLLQRVRARRKEREDKNYTTNCDATTVQSIFRGKRVRCQQYELQRISFDEAISSLEGSKDTPTADAIRNMLRKLLFFYSDSKDTQRLIWMCQFLLENRNTVQKLQTSDHQIWLHQIKCLLLICGRSLETSMRDSQPVPIQLPMLKVFTSDKPYYNPTDPARSRKDAAMVTVYLVRNGYFRYLRVLLNARVPSSLEPSTVSPTPMAAAIRDLVMNPLYFSSQSSSGEESAFTVNDRHAVFSAFISDILCPEMTKQIVCFLLPSIADQSARFCFSQLLETLLKLLTKADESGGANSKIAPTPWLLYGVLAFVKTHLGSTSALSLVKCYIQVLEILIVQLPHPVSRGSDDESDSNSEMETDSSQLSLEDLKEKCLDILNSDDHVKTLESLFARHKKKDYEKGVIRALCSICHFLGRLPRHRARLLHTLAQKQTIVKELWTYVQSVTVFTNTGKETLLLDLICCGIDLSTQEASAVTLMLSLMSILLSNGQRDSSMIFSDKEMKHMSSVLCDVVKGIIKIIYPYGSQAFTRQRLAALKSVGAKSALMKKDEFYPKEKWIKLLKDVSCLVRRLHSRDSRRQLCSEGHWLSHEVNIDPAQMRIDGFLNEGTVEGVLEPGLSTSTARNMAILQYIPFVVPFPDREKLLQRIVAKSRLDSQGEPHNFMMGPAIDVTVNRTYIYQHAFDQLTKDKAPNLRQKLRVRMINAQGLEEAGVDGGGISR
;
A
#
# COMPACT_ATOMS: atom_id res chain seq x y z
N MET A 1 -7.34 19.82 34.03
CA MET A 1 -8.75 19.76 34.47
C MET A 1 -8.96 20.86 35.49
N PHE A 2 -9.75 21.88 35.15
CA PHE A 2 -10.23 22.86 36.14
C PHE A 2 -11.48 22.27 36.80
N SER A 3 -11.40 21.97 38.09
CA SER A 3 -12.53 21.51 38.89
C SER A 3 -13.40 22.71 39.30
N PHE A 4 -14.67 22.72 38.91
CA PHE A 4 -15.65 23.70 39.37
C PHE A 4 -16.38 23.12 40.58
N ASP A 5 -15.88 23.39 41.79
CA ASP A 5 -16.36 22.78 43.04
C ASP A 5 -17.67 23.41 43.60
N GLY A 6 -18.34 24.30 42.85
CA GLY A 6 -19.65 24.84 43.23
C GLY A 6 -19.72 25.67 44.52
N GLN A 7 -18.59 25.99 45.17
CA GLN A 7 -18.58 26.75 46.43
C GLN A 7 -18.59 28.28 46.18
N TYR A 8 -19.79 28.86 46.18
CA TYR A 8 -20.02 30.30 45.99
C TYR A 8 -19.53 31.20 47.15
N LYS A 9 -19.29 30.65 48.35
CA LYS A 9 -18.77 31.41 49.51
C LYS A 9 -17.40 30.87 49.96
N ARG A 10 -16.40 31.76 50.05
CA ARG A 10 -15.07 31.47 50.63
C ARG A 10 -15.24 30.98 52.08
N ARG A 11 -14.90 29.72 52.35
CA ARG A 11 -14.72 29.24 53.74
C ARG A 11 -13.53 29.96 54.36
N ARG A 12 -13.67 30.47 55.59
CA ARG A 12 -12.56 31.09 56.34
C ARG A 12 -11.46 30.04 56.53
N ALA A 13 -10.30 30.25 55.92
CA ALA A 13 -9.12 29.45 56.19
C ALA A 13 -8.57 29.83 57.58
N VAL A 14 -8.99 29.09 58.60
CA VAL A 14 -8.42 29.22 59.96
C VAL A 14 -7.08 28.50 59.96
N SER A 15 -5.99 29.21 60.25
CA SER A 15 -4.68 28.56 60.36
C SER A 15 -4.62 27.78 61.66
N LEU A 16 -4.65 26.45 61.58
CA LEU A 16 -4.44 25.54 62.71
C LEU A 16 -2.94 25.38 63.05
N GLY A 17 -2.15 26.44 62.88
CA GLY A 17 -0.72 26.44 63.22
C GLY A 17 -0.54 26.53 64.72
N GLY A 18 -0.52 25.38 65.39
CA GLY A 18 -0.24 25.24 66.82
C GLY A 18 1.14 25.78 67.22
N ALA A 19 1.24 26.21 68.47
CA ALA A 19 2.23 27.10 69.08
C ALA A 19 3.70 26.63 69.15
N SER A 20 4.25 25.91 68.17
CA SER A 20 5.58 25.27 68.31
C SER A 20 6.78 25.95 67.62
N LYS A 21 6.62 27.04 66.84
CA LYS A 21 7.77 27.78 66.29
C LYS A 21 7.54 29.30 66.33
N LYS A 22 8.33 30.03 67.14
CA LYS A 22 8.43 31.50 67.08
C LYS A 22 9.19 31.88 65.80
N GLU A 23 8.47 32.12 64.72
CA GLU A 23 9.03 32.69 63.49
C GLU A 23 9.52 34.13 63.74
N GLY A 24 10.66 34.51 63.16
CA GLY A 24 11.20 35.86 63.27
C GLY A 24 10.28 36.91 62.63
N ARG A 25 10.19 38.11 63.21
CA ARG A 25 9.29 39.19 62.72
C ARG A 25 9.51 39.52 61.24
N SER A 26 10.75 39.49 60.77
CA SER A 26 11.10 39.75 59.37
C SER A 26 10.59 38.66 58.42
N SER A 27 10.76 37.38 58.76
CA SER A 27 10.29 36.25 57.93
C SER A 27 8.76 36.19 57.88
N LEU A 28 8.10 36.49 59.00
CA LEU A 28 6.64 36.57 59.08
C LEU A 28 6.10 37.72 58.20
N LEU A 29 6.71 38.90 58.25
CA LEU A 29 6.33 40.04 57.40
C LEU A 29 6.55 39.74 55.91
N GLN A 30 7.64 39.08 55.53
CA GLN A 30 7.92 38.70 54.15
C GLN A 30 6.91 37.69 53.63
N ARG A 31 6.54 36.68 54.44
CA ARG A 31 5.49 35.71 54.10
C ARG A 31 4.11 36.36 53.98
N VAL A 32 3.78 37.31 54.86
CA VAL A 32 2.51 38.07 54.78
C VAL A 32 2.48 38.95 53.53
N ARG A 33 3.58 39.60 53.16
CA ARG A 33 3.71 40.37 51.90
C ARG A 33 3.60 39.46 50.68
N ALA A 34 4.27 38.31 50.66
CA ALA A 34 4.17 37.34 49.57
C ALA A 34 2.73 36.82 49.41
N ARG A 35 2.04 36.48 50.51
CA ARG A 35 0.61 36.08 50.49
C ARG A 35 -0.34 37.23 50.13
N ARG A 36 0.04 38.50 50.33
CA ARG A 36 -0.73 39.66 49.84
C ARG A 36 -0.56 39.78 48.34
N LYS A 37 0.69 39.74 47.85
CA LYS A 37 1.00 39.78 46.42
C LYS A 37 0.34 38.62 45.65
N GLU A 38 0.42 37.39 46.16
CA GLU A 38 -0.22 36.23 45.55
C GLU A 38 -1.77 36.34 45.53
N ARG A 39 -2.37 37.01 46.51
CA ARG A 39 -3.82 37.31 46.51
C ARG A 39 -4.19 38.40 45.51
N GLU A 40 -3.35 39.42 45.39
CA GLU A 40 -3.52 40.49 44.39
C GLU A 40 -3.35 39.93 42.98
N ASP A 41 -2.32 39.13 42.73
CA ASP A 41 -2.08 38.45 41.45
C ASP A 41 -3.25 37.53 41.09
N LYS A 42 -3.76 36.72 42.04
CA LYS A 42 -4.95 35.86 41.82
C LYS A 42 -6.23 36.67 41.58
N ASN A 43 -6.43 37.78 42.28
CA ASN A 43 -7.59 38.64 42.05
C ASN A 43 -7.49 39.36 40.70
N TYR A 44 -6.29 39.79 40.32
CA TYR A 44 -6.00 40.42 39.04
C TYR A 44 -6.26 39.45 37.89
N THR A 45 -5.71 38.23 37.94
CA THR A 45 -5.97 37.20 36.92
C THR A 45 -7.45 36.84 36.85
N THR A 46 -8.11 36.62 37.99
CA THR A 46 -9.56 36.29 38.01
C THR A 46 -10.40 37.43 37.41
N ASN A 47 -10.07 38.70 37.67
CA ASN A 47 -10.77 39.84 37.10
C ASN A 47 -10.49 40.00 35.60
N CYS A 48 -9.26 39.77 35.15
CA CYS A 48 -8.90 39.77 33.73
C CYS A 48 -9.64 38.64 32.99
N ASP A 49 -9.68 37.44 33.55
CA ASP A 49 -10.39 36.28 33.00
C ASP A 49 -11.90 36.55 32.95
N ALA A 50 -12.48 37.10 34.02
CA ALA A 50 -13.88 37.49 34.06
C ALA A 50 -14.22 38.57 33.02
N THR A 51 -13.36 39.57 32.85
CA THR A 51 -13.53 40.63 31.85
C THR A 51 -13.47 40.06 30.43
N THR A 52 -12.58 39.09 30.19
CA THR A 52 -12.46 38.38 28.91
C THR A 52 -13.73 37.58 28.59
N VAL A 53 -14.26 36.83 29.57
CA VAL A 53 -15.51 36.09 29.39
C VAL A 53 -16.69 37.06 29.16
N GLN A 54 -16.76 38.15 29.92
CA GLN A 54 -17.81 39.15 29.79
C GLN A 54 -17.77 39.88 28.45
N SER A 55 -16.58 40.22 27.93
CA SER A 55 -16.44 40.89 26.64
C SER A 55 -16.86 39.97 25.49
N ILE A 56 -16.49 38.68 25.55
CA ILE A 56 -16.94 37.65 24.59
C ILE A 56 -18.47 37.50 24.65
N PHE A 57 -19.05 37.41 25.84
CA PHE A 57 -20.50 37.29 26.01
C PHE A 57 -21.26 38.50 25.49
N ARG A 58 -20.84 39.72 25.88
CA ARG A 58 -21.43 40.98 25.40
C ARG A 58 -21.30 41.09 23.87
N GLY A 59 -20.14 40.76 23.32
CA GLY A 59 -19.91 40.74 21.88
C GLY A 59 -20.80 39.74 21.14
N LYS A 60 -20.99 38.53 21.69
CA LYS A 60 -21.90 37.52 21.14
C LYS A 60 -23.36 38.01 21.19
N ARG A 61 -23.79 38.59 22.30
CA ARG A 61 -25.16 39.13 22.47
C ARG A 61 -25.45 40.23 21.45
N VAL A 62 -24.56 41.22 21.31
CA VAL A 62 -24.72 42.30 20.32
C VAL A 62 -24.74 41.74 18.90
N ARG A 63 -23.87 40.78 18.57
CA ARG A 63 -23.88 40.12 17.26
C ARG A 63 -25.21 39.41 16.97
N CYS A 64 -25.75 38.68 17.94
CA CYS A 64 -27.05 38.02 17.81
C CYS A 64 -28.20 39.03 17.61
N GLN A 65 -28.19 40.14 18.35
CA GLN A 65 -29.17 41.23 18.15
C GLN A 65 -29.06 41.81 16.74
N GLN A 66 -27.84 42.09 16.27
CA GLN A 66 -27.64 42.64 14.94
C GLN A 66 -28.04 41.66 13.83
N TYR A 67 -27.81 40.35 13.99
CA TYR A 67 -28.31 39.35 13.05
C TYR A 67 -29.83 39.38 12.94
N GLU A 68 -30.54 39.54 14.05
CA GLU A 68 -32.00 39.61 14.02
C GLU A 68 -32.52 40.88 13.36
N LEU A 69 -31.93 42.04 13.67
CA LEU A 69 -32.27 43.31 13.00
C LEU A 69 -32.04 43.24 11.50
N GLN A 70 -30.94 42.62 11.05
CA GLN A 70 -30.66 42.46 9.62
C GLN A 70 -31.58 41.43 8.95
N ARG A 71 -32.10 40.41 9.66
CA ARG A 71 -33.14 39.50 9.15
C ARG A 71 -34.44 40.27 8.88
N ILE A 72 -34.91 41.03 9.85
CA ILE A 72 -36.14 41.84 9.71
C ILE A 72 -36.00 42.79 8.52
N SER A 73 -34.89 43.52 8.45
CA SER A 73 -34.61 44.43 7.33
C SER A 73 -34.42 43.75 5.97
N PHE A 74 -34.12 42.44 5.95
CA PHE A 74 -34.05 41.63 4.73
C PHE A 74 -35.45 41.18 4.30
N ASP A 75 -36.28 40.74 5.24
CA ASP A 75 -37.66 40.32 4.98
C ASP A 75 -38.56 41.49 4.53
N GLU A 76 -38.36 42.68 5.12
CA GLU A 76 -38.99 43.94 4.67
C GLU A 76 -38.59 44.28 3.22
N ALA A 77 -37.31 44.09 2.87
CA ALA A 77 -36.82 44.34 1.53
C ALA A 77 -37.42 43.36 0.50
N ILE A 78 -37.55 42.07 0.86
CA ILE A 78 -38.25 41.08 0.03
C ILE A 78 -39.69 41.52 -0.23
N SER A 79 -40.42 41.86 0.83
CA SER A 79 -41.83 42.26 0.74
C SER A 79 -42.03 43.49 -0.15
N SER A 80 -41.11 44.46 -0.06
CA SER A 80 -41.13 45.66 -0.91
C SER A 80 -40.84 45.36 -2.38
N LEU A 81 -40.03 44.34 -2.67
CA LEU A 81 -39.65 43.93 -4.03
C LEU A 81 -40.76 43.10 -4.68
N GLU A 82 -41.44 42.24 -3.93
CA GLU A 82 -42.59 41.47 -4.42
C GLU A 82 -43.80 42.37 -4.72
N GLY A 83 -43.93 43.51 -4.03
CA GLY A 83 -44.98 44.50 -4.27
C GLY A 83 -44.74 45.45 -5.45
N SER A 84 -43.51 45.53 -5.99
CA SER A 84 -43.15 46.42 -7.10
C SER A 84 -42.96 45.63 -8.40
N LYS A 85 -43.50 46.13 -9.53
CA LYS A 85 -43.29 45.54 -10.86
C LYS A 85 -41.98 45.98 -11.54
N ASP A 86 -41.22 46.86 -10.90
CA ASP A 86 -40.00 47.40 -11.47
C ASP A 86 -38.81 46.42 -11.36
N THR A 87 -37.95 46.42 -12.37
CA THR A 87 -36.72 45.61 -12.32
C THR A 87 -35.81 46.07 -11.18
N PRO A 88 -35.33 45.16 -10.32
CA PRO A 88 -34.51 45.53 -9.17
C PRO A 88 -33.19 46.17 -9.61
N THR A 89 -32.77 47.22 -8.89
CA THR A 89 -31.46 47.85 -9.12
C THR A 89 -30.32 46.91 -8.69
N ALA A 90 -29.18 47.02 -9.35
CA ALA A 90 -27.98 46.23 -9.04
C ALA A 90 -27.56 46.37 -7.55
N ASP A 91 -27.60 47.58 -7.01
CA ASP A 91 -27.24 47.83 -5.61
C ASP A 91 -28.22 47.22 -4.61
N ALA A 92 -29.51 47.09 -4.95
CA ALA A 92 -30.49 46.42 -4.10
C ALA A 92 -30.12 44.93 -3.94
N ILE A 93 -29.85 44.22 -5.04
CA ILE A 93 -29.41 42.82 -5.05
C ILE A 93 -28.13 42.65 -4.22
N ARG A 94 -27.15 43.54 -4.42
CA ARG A 94 -25.88 43.52 -3.70
C ARG A 94 -26.08 43.67 -2.20
N ASN A 95 -26.90 44.63 -1.77
CA ASN A 95 -27.16 44.89 -0.36
C ASN A 95 -27.91 43.73 0.29
N MET A 96 -28.87 43.12 -0.41
CA MET A 96 -29.54 41.90 0.05
C MET A 96 -28.56 40.74 0.23
N LEU A 97 -27.65 40.54 -0.72
CA LEU A 97 -26.60 39.52 -0.60
C LEU A 97 -25.68 39.79 0.59
N ARG A 98 -25.26 41.04 0.83
CA ARG A 98 -24.45 41.38 2.02
C ARG A 98 -25.18 41.04 3.31
N LYS A 99 -26.46 41.40 3.41
CA LYS A 99 -27.29 41.11 4.59
C LYS A 99 -27.38 39.60 4.83
N LEU A 100 -27.77 38.83 3.80
CA LEU A 100 -27.90 37.38 3.91
C LEU A 100 -26.58 36.73 4.34
N LEU A 101 -25.47 37.05 3.67
CA LEU A 101 -24.15 36.51 4.00
C LEU A 101 -23.67 36.88 5.41
N PHE A 102 -24.15 38.00 5.96
CA PHE A 102 -23.78 38.45 7.31
C PHE A 102 -24.50 37.65 8.41
N PHE A 103 -25.80 37.39 8.28
CA PHE A 103 -26.60 36.77 9.35
C PHE A 103 -26.89 35.27 9.19
N TYR A 104 -26.62 34.68 8.02
CA TYR A 104 -27.07 33.33 7.66
C TYR A 104 -26.76 32.25 8.71
N SER A 105 -27.77 31.46 9.06
CA SER A 105 -27.66 30.24 9.84
C SER A 105 -28.53 29.12 9.24
N ASP A 106 -27.96 27.92 9.08
CA ASP A 106 -28.66 26.74 8.54
C ASP A 106 -29.95 26.38 9.31
N SER A 107 -30.04 26.76 10.59
CA SER A 107 -31.21 26.47 11.43
C SER A 107 -32.41 27.38 11.19
N LYS A 108 -32.21 28.60 10.68
CA LYS A 108 -33.27 29.63 10.61
C LYS A 108 -33.47 30.24 9.23
N ASP A 109 -32.45 30.22 8.37
CA ASP A 109 -32.38 31.07 7.19
C ASP A 109 -32.43 30.29 5.86
N THR A 110 -32.73 28.99 5.89
CA THR A 110 -32.79 28.13 4.70
C THR A 110 -33.81 28.61 3.66
N GLN A 111 -35.00 29.07 4.09
CA GLN A 111 -36.01 29.62 3.18
C GLN A 111 -35.56 30.95 2.54
N ARG A 112 -34.91 31.82 3.31
CA ARG A 112 -34.33 33.08 2.80
C ARG A 112 -33.25 32.83 1.76
N LEU A 113 -32.44 31.78 1.96
CA LEU A 113 -31.44 31.32 0.99
C LEU A 113 -32.09 30.82 -0.31
N ILE A 114 -33.14 30.01 -0.22
CA ILE A 114 -33.87 29.49 -1.39
C ILE A 114 -34.45 30.66 -2.20
N TRP A 115 -35.13 31.59 -1.54
CA TRP A 115 -35.67 32.79 -2.18
C TRP A 115 -34.57 33.59 -2.90
N MET A 116 -33.45 33.86 -2.22
CA MET A 116 -32.32 34.60 -2.82
C MET A 116 -31.75 33.87 -4.03
N CYS A 117 -31.64 32.54 -3.99
CA CYS A 117 -31.16 31.75 -5.13
C CYS A 117 -32.14 31.79 -6.31
N GLN A 118 -33.46 31.69 -6.06
CA GLN A 118 -34.49 31.83 -7.09
C GLN A 118 -34.43 33.22 -7.73
N PHE A 119 -34.40 34.26 -6.90
CA PHE A 119 -34.35 35.64 -7.33
C PHE A 119 -33.14 35.96 -8.22
N LEU A 120 -31.95 35.41 -7.91
CA LEU A 120 -30.75 35.56 -8.75
C LEU A 120 -30.85 34.81 -10.07
N LEU A 121 -31.50 33.64 -10.10
CA LEU A 121 -31.64 32.83 -11.31
C LEU A 121 -32.66 33.42 -12.30
N GLU A 122 -33.68 34.12 -11.80
CA GLU A 122 -34.68 34.84 -12.58
C GLU A 122 -34.13 36.16 -13.15
N ASN A 123 -33.38 36.92 -12.34
CA ASN A 123 -32.89 38.26 -12.70
C ASN A 123 -31.48 38.26 -13.32
N ARG A 124 -31.24 37.42 -14.34
CA ARG A 124 -29.89 37.24 -14.93
C ARG A 124 -29.29 38.51 -15.53
N ASN A 125 -30.12 39.34 -16.16
CA ASN A 125 -29.65 40.56 -16.85
C ASN A 125 -29.13 41.63 -15.88
N THR A 126 -29.71 41.76 -14.69
CA THR A 126 -29.24 42.68 -13.66
C THR A 126 -28.02 42.14 -12.92
N VAL A 127 -27.95 40.81 -12.75
CA VAL A 127 -26.75 40.11 -12.26
C VAL A 127 -25.55 40.33 -13.18
N GLN A 128 -25.74 40.35 -14.49
CA GLN A 128 -24.65 40.65 -15.45
C GLN A 128 -24.14 42.10 -15.31
N LYS A 129 -25.02 43.07 -15.02
CA LYS A 129 -24.62 44.47 -14.75
C LYS A 129 -23.81 44.63 -13.46
N LEU A 130 -24.01 43.75 -12.47
CA LEU A 130 -23.20 43.71 -11.24
C LEU A 130 -21.78 43.22 -11.46
N GLN A 131 -21.57 42.36 -12.46
CA GLN A 131 -20.26 41.81 -12.80
C GLN A 131 -19.31 42.88 -13.35
N THR A 132 -19.86 43.92 -14.01
CA THR A 132 -19.08 44.97 -14.67
C THR A 132 -18.78 46.16 -13.76
N SER A 133 -19.67 46.49 -12.82
CA SER A 133 -19.57 47.70 -11.98
C SER A 133 -18.70 47.52 -10.73
N ASP A 134 -18.88 46.44 -9.94
CA ASP A 134 -18.06 46.14 -8.74
C ASP A 134 -17.66 44.66 -8.68
N HIS A 135 -16.92 44.27 -9.71
CA HIS A 135 -16.55 42.89 -10.00
C HIS A 135 -16.02 42.07 -8.80
N GLN A 136 -15.07 42.61 -8.03
CA GLN A 136 -14.39 41.87 -6.94
C GLN A 136 -15.34 41.55 -5.78
N ILE A 137 -16.19 42.52 -5.42
CA ILE A 137 -17.17 42.37 -4.33
C ILE A 137 -18.21 41.32 -4.72
N TRP A 138 -18.74 41.44 -5.94
CA TRP A 138 -19.67 40.47 -6.49
C TRP A 138 -19.09 39.05 -6.51
N LEU A 139 -17.86 38.89 -7.01
CA LEU A 139 -17.20 37.60 -7.10
C LEU A 139 -17.01 36.95 -5.71
N HIS A 140 -16.64 37.75 -4.70
CA HIS A 140 -16.56 37.28 -3.32
C HIS A 140 -17.92 36.85 -2.76
N GLN A 141 -18.97 37.65 -2.99
CA GLN A 141 -20.32 37.33 -2.54
C GLN A 141 -20.84 36.03 -3.14
N ILE A 142 -20.65 35.83 -4.45
CA ILE A 142 -21.05 34.58 -5.11
C ILE A 142 -20.25 33.38 -4.60
N LYS A 143 -18.93 33.52 -4.40
CA LYS A 143 -18.11 32.46 -3.78
C LYS A 143 -18.67 32.03 -2.42
N CYS A 144 -18.99 32.99 -1.55
CA CYS A 144 -19.55 32.70 -0.23
C CYS A 144 -20.97 32.13 -0.30
N LEU A 145 -21.82 32.65 -1.19
CA LEU A 145 -23.18 32.16 -1.38
C LEU A 145 -23.20 30.71 -1.86
N LEU A 146 -22.39 30.36 -2.87
CA LEU A 146 -22.29 29.00 -3.38
C LEU A 146 -21.71 28.03 -2.34
N LEU A 147 -20.78 28.49 -1.50
CA LEU A 147 -20.29 27.69 -0.36
C LEU A 147 -21.41 27.41 0.66
N ILE A 148 -22.24 28.42 0.96
CA ILE A 148 -23.42 28.25 1.81
C ILE A 148 -24.42 27.27 1.18
N CYS A 149 -24.68 27.38 -0.13
CA CYS A 149 -25.51 26.41 -0.85
C CYS A 149 -24.97 24.98 -0.72
N GLY A 150 -23.66 24.78 -0.85
CA GLY A 150 -23.03 23.46 -0.67
C GLY A 150 -23.21 22.89 0.74
N ARG A 151 -23.05 23.71 1.79
CA ARG A 151 -23.24 23.31 3.19
C ARG A 151 -24.71 23.05 3.53
N SER A 152 -25.60 23.89 3.03
CA SER A 152 -27.06 23.77 3.20
C SER A 152 -27.59 22.48 2.57
N LEU A 153 -27.00 22.02 1.46
CA LEU A 153 -27.32 20.72 0.88
C LEU A 153 -26.94 19.59 1.84
N GLU A 154 -25.78 19.63 2.50
CA GLU A 154 -25.36 18.61 3.47
C GLU A 154 -26.32 18.51 4.67
N THR A 155 -26.80 19.66 5.19
CA THR A 155 -27.73 19.70 6.34
C THR A 155 -29.16 19.30 5.97
N SER A 156 -29.69 19.79 4.85
CA SER A 156 -31.03 19.45 4.35
C SER A 156 -31.23 17.94 4.13
N MET A 157 -30.15 17.20 3.82
CA MET A 157 -30.23 15.75 3.63
C MET A 157 -30.43 14.96 4.93
N ARG A 158 -30.10 15.51 6.11
CA ARG A 158 -30.41 14.88 7.40
C ARG A 158 -31.90 14.90 7.71
N ASP A 159 -32.63 15.88 7.16
CA ASP A 159 -34.03 16.16 7.45
C ASP A 159 -35.00 15.70 6.34
N SER A 160 -34.51 14.93 5.34
CA SER A 160 -35.25 14.36 4.21
C SER A 160 -36.06 15.35 3.34
N GLN A 161 -35.79 16.66 3.43
CA GLN A 161 -36.48 17.69 2.63
C GLN A 161 -36.11 17.61 1.14
N PRO A 162 -36.99 17.99 0.19
CA PRO A 162 -36.64 18.04 -1.24
C PRO A 162 -35.48 19.01 -1.46
N VAL A 163 -34.62 18.77 -2.46
CA VAL A 163 -33.47 19.64 -2.79
C VAL A 163 -33.98 20.87 -3.56
N PRO A 164 -34.13 22.07 -2.97
CA PRO A 164 -34.77 23.19 -3.63
C PRO A 164 -33.71 24.16 -4.15
N ILE A 165 -33.68 24.42 -5.46
CA ILE A 165 -32.94 25.50 -6.16
C ILE A 165 -31.40 25.61 -5.98
N GLN A 166 -30.79 25.12 -4.89
CA GLN A 166 -29.36 25.28 -4.62
C GLN A 166 -28.50 24.46 -5.60
N LEU A 167 -28.99 23.32 -6.07
CA LEU A 167 -28.32 22.50 -7.09
C LEU A 167 -28.32 23.18 -8.48
N PRO A 168 -29.45 23.72 -8.99
CA PRO A 168 -29.44 24.63 -10.13
C PRO A 168 -28.48 25.82 -9.98
N MET A 169 -28.41 26.42 -8.79
CA MET A 169 -27.51 27.54 -8.52
C MET A 169 -26.02 27.12 -8.68
N LEU A 170 -25.64 25.97 -8.10
CA LEU A 170 -24.30 25.40 -8.29
C LEU A 170 -24.05 25.06 -9.77
N LYS A 171 -25.03 24.49 -10.48
CA LYS A 171 -24.88 24.13 -11.91
C LYS A 171 -24.68 25.35 -12.80
N VAL A 172 -25.43 26.42 -12.57
CA VAL A 172 -25.34 27.65 -13.37
C VAL A 172 -24.01 28.36 -13.09
N PHE A 173 -23.69 28.65 -11.83
CA PHE A 173 -22.51 29.45 -11.45
C PHE A 173 -21.18 28.70 -11.42
N THR A 174 -21.17 27.38 -11.63
CA THR A 174 -19.94 26.64 -11.96
C THR A 174 -19.70 26.54 -13.47
N SER A 175 -20.64 26.98 -14.31
CA SER A 175 -20.43 27.08 -15.76
C SER A 175 -19.87 28.45 -16.16
N ASP A 176 -19.41 28.58 -17.41
CA ASP A 176 -18.89 29.81 -18.00
C ASP A 176 -19.98 30.80 -18.43
N LYS A 177 -21.19 30.29 -18.71
CA LYS A 177 -22.35 31.05 -19.20
C LYS A 177 -22.78 32.25 -18.33
N PRO A 178 -22.87 32.19 -16.99
CA PRO A 178 -23.36 33.31 -16.20
C PRO A 178 -22.36 34.45 -16.09
N TYR A 179 -21.08 34.20 -16.35
CA TYR A 179 -20.02 35.22 -16.32
C TYR A 179 -19.76 35.81 -17.71
N TYR A 180 -20.48 35.37 -18.73
CA TYR A 180 -20.24 35.75 -20.11
C TYR A 180 -20.37 37.27 -20.29
N ASN A 181 -19.22 37.90 -20.55
CA ASN A 181 -19.16 39.27 -21.02
C ASN A 181 -18.72 39.28 -22.49
N PRO A 182 -19.56 39.77 -23.43
CA PRO A 182 -19.22 39.81 -24.85
C PRO A 182 -17.96 40.64 -25.17
N THR A 183 -17.56 41.56 -24.28
CA THR A 183 -16.35 42.38 -24.47
C THR A 183 -15.05 41.71 -24.00
N ASP A 184 -15.13 40.69 -23.11
CA ASP A 184 -13.96 40.00 -22.56
C ASP A 184 -14.29 38.53 -22.15
N PRO A 185 -14.25 37.60 -23.11
CA PRO A 185 -14.52 36.18 -22.86
C PRO A 185 -13.38 35.45 -22.10
N ALA A 186 -12.17 36.03 -22.04
CA ALA A 186 -11.05 35.43 -21.31
C ALA A 186 -11.22 35.62 -19.80
N ARG A 187 -11.61 36.81 -19.35
CA ARG A 187 -11.92 37.11 -17.96
C ARG A 187 -13.10 36.29 -17.42
N SER A 188 -14.16 36.16 -18.23
CA SER A 188 -15.34 35.34 -17.90
C SER A 188 -14.96 33.91 -17.50
N ARG A 189 -14.01 33.29 -18.20
CA ARG A 189 -13.49 31.95 -17.90
C ARG A 189 -12.59 31.93 -16.66
N LYS A 190 -11.76 32.95 -16.46
CA LYS A 190 -10.93 33.11 -15.24
C LYS A 190 -11.80 33.24 -13.99
N ASP A 191 -12.92 33.96 -14.07
CA ASP A 191 -13.83 34.15 -12.93
C ASP A 191 -14.55 32.85 -12.54
N ALA A 192 -15.07 32.12 -13.53
CA ALA A 192 -15.65 30.78 -13.32
C ALA A 192 -14.62 29.81 -12.72
N ALA A 193 -13.37 29.85 -13.19
CA ALA A 193 -12.27 29.07 -12.64
C ALA A 193 -11.99 29.44 -11.17
N MET A 194 -11.88 30.73 -10.84
CA MET A 194 -11.64 31.21 -9.47
C MET A 194 -12.75 30.80 -8.50
N VAL A 195 -14.01 30.82 -8.94
CA VAL A 195 -15.15 30.35 -8.14
C VAL A 195 -15.05 28.85 -7.92
N THR A 196 -14.78 28.09 -8.98
CA THR A 196 -14.64 26.63 -8.92
C THR A 196 -13.51 26.21 -7.98
N VAL A 197 -12.32 26.81 -8.10
CA VAL A 197 -11.16 26.54 -7.23
C VAL A 197 -11.47 26.90 -5.78
N TYR A 198 -12.16 28.02 -5.53
CA TYR A 198 -12.56 28.41 -4.19
C TYR A 198 -13.49 27.37 -3.55
N LEU A 199 -14.50 26.89 -4.28
CA LEU A 199 -15.41 25.88 -3.78
C LEU A 199 -14.69 24.56 -3.49
N VAL A 200 -13.84 24.12 -4.43
CA VAL A 200 -13.02 22.91 -4.30
C VAL A 200 -12.15 22.95 -3.04
N ARG A 201 -11.44 24.06 -2.79
CA ARG A 201 -10.63 24.23 -1.57
C ARG A 201 -11.45 24.21 -0.27
N ASN A 202 -12.75 24.42 -0.35
CA ASN A 202 -13.67 24.43 0.80
C ASN A 202 -14.59 23.19 0.87
N GLY A 203 -14.20 22.09 0.23
CA GLY A 203 -14.86 20.78 0.37
C GLY A 203 -16.00 20.51 -0.61
N TYR A 204 -16.02 21.16 -1.77
CA TYR A 204 -17.05 20.97 -2.80
C TYR A 204 -17.33 19.49 -3.15
N PHE A 205 -16.27 18.69 -3.39
CA PHE A 205 -16.42 17.28 -3.72
C PHE A 205 -16.96 16.46 -2.54
N ARG A 206 -16.58 16.79 -1.30
CA ARG A 206 -17.16 16.19 -0.10
C ARG A 206 -18.68 16.38 -0.04
N TYR A 207 -19.18 17.60 -0.29
CA TYR A 207 -20.62 17.86 -0.29
C TYR A 207 -21.34 17.08 -1.42
N LEU A 208 -20.74 17.02 -2.61
CA LEU A 208 -21.30 16.25 -3.73
C LEU A 208 -21.33 14.75 -3.46
N ARG A 209 -20.33 14.20 -2.76
CA ARG A 209 -20.31 12.79 -2.34
C ARG A 209 -21.46 12.46 -1.41
N VAL A 210 -21.70 13.30 -0.40
CA VAL A 210 -22.84 13.12 0.53
C VAL A 210 -24.15 13.14 -0.24
N LEU A 211 -24.30 14.08 -1.19
CA LEU A 211 -25.48 14.18 -2.03
C LEU A 211 -25.68 12.95 -2.92
N LEU A 212 -24.60 12.43 -3.52
CA LEU A 212 -24.64 11.23 -4.34
C LEU A 212 -25.14 10.02 -3.53
N ASN A 213 -24.58 9.81 -2.35
CA ASN A 213 -24.93 8.68 -1.50
C ASN A 213 -26.37 8.73 -0.98
N ALA A 214 -26.91 9.94 -0.75
CA ALA A 214 -28.27 10.11 -0.23
C ALA A 214 -29.36 10.02 -1.31
N ARG A 215 -29.08 10.41 -2.56
CA ARG A 215 -30.12 10.60 -3.60
C ARG A 215 -30.01 9.64 -4.78
N VAL A 216 -28.92 8.89 -4.89
CA VAL A 216 -28.76 7.87 -5.93
C VAL A 216 -29.09 6.50 -5.32
N PRO A 217 -30.00 5.71 -5.95
CA PRO A 217 -30.36 4.38 -5.45
C PRO A 217 -29.14 3.49 -5.23
N SER A 218 -29.16 2.66 -4.18
CA SER A 218 -28.06 1.76 -3.81
C SER A 218 -28.05 0.45 -4.62
N SER A 219 -29.18 0.06 -5.22
CA SER A 219 -29.38 -1.17 -6.01
C SER A 219 -28.98 -1.02 -7.48
N LEU A 220 -27.81 -0.41 -7.74
CA LEU A 220 -27.34 -0.14 -9.10
C LEU A 220 -26.42 -1.23 -9.62
N GLU A 221 -26.70 -1.73 -10.82
CA GLU A 221 -25.74 -2.45 -11.65
C GLU A 221 -24.71 -1.47 -12.24
N PRO A 222 -23.48 -1.93 -12.57
CA PRO A 222 -22.48 -1.10 -13.24
C PRO A 222 -23.01 -0.53 -14.56
N SER A 223 -23.28 0.78 -14.61
CA SER A 223 -23.83 1.46 -15.78
C SER A 223 -23.22 2.83 -15.98
N THR A 224 -22.98 3.19 -17.24
CA THR A 224 -22.55 4.54 -17.65
C THR A 224 -23.72 5.52 -17.75
N VAL A 225 -24.95 5.00 -17.81
CA VAL A 225 -26.20 5.78 -17.94
C VAL A 225 -26.65 6.25 -16.57
N SER A 226 -27.05 7.53 -16.49
CA SER A 226 -27.60 8.10 -15.27
C SER A 226 -28.94 7.48 -14.92
N PRO A 227 -29.08 6.83 -13.75
CA PRO A 227 -30.33 6.17 -13.35
C PRO A 227 -31.46 7.18 -13.10
N THR A 228 -31.11 8.42 -12.74
CA THR A 228 -32.06 9.50 -12.51
C THR A 228 -31.53 10.82 -13.09
N PRO A 229 -32.40 11.80 -13.43
CA PRO A 229 -31.96 13.13 -13.85
C PRO A 229 -31.14 13.85 -12.76
N MET A 230 -31.40 13.53 -11.49
CA MET A 230 -30.60 14.00 -10.36
C MET A 230 -29.18 13.44 -10.40
N ALA A 231 -29.02 12.14 -10.68
CA ALA A 231 -27.71 11.50 -10.83
C ALA A 231 -26.92 12.12 -12.00
N ALA A 232 -27.59 12.45 -13.11
CA ALA A 232 -26.98 13.17 -14.24
C ALA A 232 -26.48 14.56 -13.82
N ALA A 233 -27.29 15.33 -13.08
CA ALA A 233 -26.90 16.65 -12.60
C ALA A 233 -25.70 16.61 -11.64
N ILE A 234 -25.65 15.62 -10.73
CA ILE A 234 -24.51 15.43 -9.81
C ILE A 234 -23.26 15.05 -10.59
N ARG A 235 -23.36 14.14 -11.57
CA ARG A 235 -22.23 13.79 -12.45
C ARG A 235 -21.69 15.02 -13.18
N ASP A 236 -22.57 15.83 -13.78
CA ASP A 236 -22.17 17.07 -14.46
C ASP A 236 -21.43 18.02 -13.50
N LEU A 237 -21.91 18.17 -12.27
CA LEU A 237 -21.28 19.01 -11.24
C LEU A 237 -19.90 18.51 -10.78
N VAL A 238 -19.68 17.19 -10.75
CA VAL A 238 -18.37 16.59 -10.49
C VAL A 238 -17.44 16.78 -11.70
N MET A 239 -17.97 16.62 -12.91
CA MET A 239 -17.19 16.71 -14.14
C MET A 239 -16.82 18.14 -14.54
N ASN A 240 -17.63 19.14 -14.24
CA ASN A 240 -17.37 20.54 -14.63
C ASN A 240 -15.99 21.03 -14.16
N PRO A 241 -15.60 20.96 -12.87
CA PRO A 241 -14.26 21.35 -12.43
C PRO A 241 -13.14 20.58 -13.13
N LEU A 242 -13.34 19.27 -13.35
CA LEU A 242 -12.37 18.39 -13.98
C LEU A 242 -12.19 18.75 -15.47
N TYR A 243 -13.28 19.01 -16.18
CA TYR A 243 -13.26 19.44 -17.57
C TYR A 243 -12.61 20.81 -17.74
N PHE A 244 -12.94 21.80 -16.89
CA PHE A 244 -12.30 23.11 -16.95
C PHE A 244 -10.79 23.04 -16.69
N SER A 245 -10.33 22.14 -15.82
CA SER A 245 -8.90 21.90 -15.59
C SER A 245 -8.20 21.19 -16.76
N SER A 246 -8.97 20.47 -17.57
CA SER A 246 -8.50 19.61 -18.67
C SER A 246 -8.32 20.35 -20.00
N GLN A 247 -8.90 21.55 -20.18
CA GLN A 247 -8.81 22.29 -21.43
C GLN A 247 -7.37 22.77 -21.71
N SER A 248 -6.77 22.24 -22.78
CA SER A 248 -5.43 22.59 -23.26
C SER A 248 -5.40 24.03 -23.78
N SER A 249 -4.45 24.82 -23.28
CA SER A 249 -4.17 26.19 -23.69
C SER A 249 -3.31 26.21 -24.96
N SER A 250 -3.94 26.36 -26.13
CA SER A 250 -3.29 26.96 -27.29
C SER A 250 -3.58 28.48 -27.24
N GLY A 251 -2.73 29.25 -26.56
CA GLY A 251 -2.84 30.71 -26.42
C GLY A 251 -2.68 31.22 -24.98
N GLU A 252 -2.05 32.37 -24.84
CA GLU A 252 -1.40 32.95 -23.64
C GLU A 252 -2.26 33.22 -22.38
N GLU A 253 -3.51 32.75 -22.28
CA GLU A 253 -4.30 32.94 -21.06
C GLU A 253 -5.13 31.70 -20.68
N SER A 254 -4.48 30.69 -20.10
CA SER A 254 -5.20 29.57 -19.47
C SER A 254 -5.97 30.06 -18.24
N ALA A 255 -7.28 29.77 -18.17
CA ALA A 255 -8.11 30.16 -17.02
C ALA A 255 -7.69 29.52 -15.68
N PHE A 256 -7.01 28.36 -15.72
CA PHE A 256 -6.47 27.66 -14.56
C PHE A 256 -4.94 27.69 -14.56
N THR A 257 -4.33 28.07 -13.44
CA THR A 257 -2.89 27.87 -13.23
C THR A 257 -2.56 26.40 -12.97
N VAL A 258 -1.30 26.00 -13.11
CA VAL A 258 -0.84 24.63 -12.79
C VAL A 258 -1.18 24.24 -11.34
N ASN A 259 -1.09 25.21 -10.41
CA ASN A 259 -1.43 25.00 -9.00
C ASN A 259 -2.93 24.82 -8.78
N ASP A 260 -3.76 25.52 -9.56
CA ASP A 260 -5.21 25.37 -9.47
C ASP A 260 -5.67 24.01 -10.01
N ARG A 261 -5.09 23.54 -11.12
CA ARG A 261 -5.33 22.18 -11.63
C ARG A 261 -4.95 21.13 -10.59
N HIS A 262 -3.78 21.27 -9.97
CA HIS A 262 -3.34 20.39 -8.90
C HIS A 262 -4.32 20.40 -7.71
N ALA A 263 -4.82 21.57 -7.30
CA ALA A 263 -5.79 21.67 -6.20
C ALA A 263 -7.11 20.96 -6.52
N VAL A 264 -7.62 21.07 -7.75
CA VAL A 264 -8.86 20.39 -8.19
C VAL A 264 -8.71 18.88 -8.16
N PHE A 265 -7.67 18.34 -8.81
CA PHE A 265 -7.46 16.89 -8.81
C PHE A 265 -7.08 16.36 -7.42
N SER A 266 -6.33 17.12 -6.61
CA SER A 266 -6.00 16.73 -5.24
C SER A 266 -7.25 16.60 -4.38
N ALA A 267 -8.19 17.54 -4.47
CA ALA A 267 -9.44 17.48 -3.74
C ALA A 267 -10.36 16.35 -4.25
N PHE A 268 -10.36 16.10 -5.57
CA PHE A 268 -11.09 14.96 -6.13
C PHE A 268 -10.56 13.62 -5.60
N ILE A 269 -9.23 13.46 -5.55
CA ILE A 269 -8.58 12.27 -4.99
C ILE A 269 -8.94 12.13 -3.50
N SER A 270 -8.75 13.19 -2.70
CA SER A 270 -8.97 13.14 -1.25
C SER A 270 -10.43 12.91 -0.86
N ASP A 271 -11.37 13.54 -1.57
CA ASP A 271 -12.78 13.58 -1.15
C ASP A 271 -13.60 12.46 -1.80
N ILE A 272 -13.26 12.02 -3.02
CA ILE A 272 -14.02 10.98 -3.76
C ILE A 272 -13.29 9.63 -3.74
N LEU A 273 -12.00 9.58 -4.11
CA LEU A 273 -11.32 8.30 -4.35
C LEU A 273 -10.70 7.67 -3.10
N CYS A 274 -10.24 8.45 -2.13
CA CYS A 274 -9.59 7.93 -0.92
C CYS A 274 -10.55 7.29 0.10
N PRO A 275 -11.71 7.88 0.44
CA PRO A 275 -12.61 7.33 1.44
C PRO A 275 -13.40 6.12 0.91
N GLU A 276 -13.90 5.27 1.81
CA GLU A 276 -14.63 4.03 1.52
C GLU A 276 -15.72 4.20 0.45
N MET A 277 -15.58 3.51 -0.68
CA MET A 277 -16.47 3.70 -1.82
C MET A 277 -17.81 3.00 -1.61
N THR A 278 -18.89 3.74 -1.85
CA THR A 278 -20.25 3.21 -1.84
C THR A 278 -20.61 2.56 -3.18
N LYS A 279 -21.64 1.72 -3.20
CA LYS A 279 -22.16 1.09 -4.44
C LYS A 279 -22.49 2.14 -5.52
N GLN A 280 -22.99 3.32 -5.13
CA GLN A 280 -23.27 4.44 -6.04
C GLN A 280 -22.02 4.97 -6.74
N ILE A 281 -20.89 5.06 -6.03
CA ILE A 281 -19.62 5.52 -6.62
C ILE A 281 -19.06 4.44 -7.56
N VAL A 282 -19.09 3.18 -7.12
CA VAL A 282 -18.52 2.03 -7.84
C VAL A 282 -19.32 1.69 -9.11
N CYS A 283 -20.65 1.68 -9.03
CA CYS A 283 -21.52 1.22 -10.12
C CYS A 283 -21.98 2.35 -11.06
N PHE A 284 -21.98 3.61 -10.63
CA PHE A 284 -22.45 4.73 -11.46
C PHE A 284 -21.38 5.81 -11.67
N LEU A 285 -20.87 6.44 -10.61
CA LEU A 285 -19.99 7.61 -10.79
C LEU A 285 -18.69 7.26 -11.53
N LEU A 286 -17.97 6.22 -11.10
CA LEU A 286 -16.71 5.84 -11.74
C LEU A 286 -16.91 5.39 -13.20
N PRO A 287 -17.87 4.49 -13.54
CA PRO A 287 -18.15 4.14 -14.93
C PRO A 287 -18.54 5.36 -15.79
N SER A 288 -19.35 6.27 -15.27
CA SER A 288 -19.74 7.49 -16.00
C SER A 288 -18.58 8.46 -16.23
N ILE A 289 -17.61 8.56 -15.31
CA ILE A 289 -16.40 9.37 -15.51
C ILE A 289 -15.42 8.68 -16.47
N ALA A 290 -15.36 7.35 -16.43
CA ALA A 290 -14.49 6.53 -17.27
C ALA A 290 -14.93 6.49 -18.74
N ASP A 291 -16.18 6.84 -19.04
CA ASP A 291 -16.69 6.86 -20.40
C ASP A 291 -15.96 7.89 -21.27
N GLN A 292 -15.67 7.53 -22.52
CA GLN A 292 -14.92 8.38 -23.45
C GLN A 292 -15.66 9.70 -23.74
N SER A 293 -16.99 9.69 -23.66
CA SER A 293 -17.84 10.87 -23.84
C SER A 293 -17.57 11.95 -22.78
N ALA A 294 -17.09 11.58 -21.60
CA ALA A 294 -16.88 12.48 -20.46
C ALA A 294 -15.64 13.39 -20.62
N ARG A 295 -14.76 13.15 -21.61
CA ARG A 295 -13.52 13.91 -21.87
C ARG A 295 -12.63 14.08 -20.62
N PHE A 296 -12.57 13.06 -19.78
CA PHE A 296 -11.77 13.06 -18.56
C PHE A 296 -10.26 12.96 -18.84
N CYS A 297 -9.45 13.90 -18.31
CA CYS A 297 -7.99 13.86 -18.44
C CYS A 297 -7.34 12.96 -17.40
N PHE A 298 -7.30 11.66 -17.70
CA PHE A 298 -6.64 10.67 -16.85
C PHE A 298 -5.13 10.93 -16.64
N SER A 299 -4.43 11.56 -17.59
CA SER A 299 -3.03 11.95 -17.45
C SER A 299 -2.79 12.91 -16.28
N GLN A 300 -3.63 13.93 -16.15
CA GLN A 300 -3.50 14.93 -15.08
C GLN A 300 -3.83 14.33 -13.71
N LEU A 301 -4.78 13.39 -13.64
CA LEU A 301 -5.05 12.62 -12.41
C LEU A 301 -3.80 11.85 -11.97
N LEU A 302 -3.15 11.11 -12.88
CA LEU A 302 -1.96 10.32 -12.54
C LEU A 302 -0.77 11.20 -12.14
N GLU A 303 -0.53 12.31 -12.84
CA GLU A 303 0.56 13.23 -12.51
C GLU A 303 0.37 13.89 -11.13
N THR A 304 -0.86 14.30 -10.81
CA THR A 304 -1.18 14.90 -9.50
C THR A 304 -1.10 13.86 -8.39
N LEU A 305 -1.61 12.65 -8.62
CA LEU A 305 -1.50 11.53 -7.70
C LEU A 305 -0.04 11.15 -7.43
N LEU A 306 0.80 11.07 -8.47
CA LEU A 306 2.22 10.78 -8.31
C LEU A 306 2.92 11.88 -7.48
N LYS A 307 2.63 13.16 -7.73
CA LYS A 307 3.16 14.28 -6.92
C LYS A 307 2.74 14.19 -5.44
N LEU A 308 1.49 13.81 -5.19
CA LEU A 308 0.94 13.65 -3.84
C LEU A 308 1.55 12.45 -3.10
N LEU A 309 1.90 11.39 -3.81
CA LEU A 309 2.49 10.17 -3.24
C LEU A 309 4.03 10.24 -3.08
N THR A 310 4.74 11.05 -3.88
CA THR A 310 6.21 11.06 -3.91
C THR A 310 6.87 12.20 -3.11
N LYS A 311 6.18 13.31 -2.84
CA LYS A 311 6.76 14.42 -2.06
C LYS A 311 6.76 14.13 -0.56
N ALA A 312 7.89 13.65 -0.06
CA ALA A 312 8.27 13.78 1.35
C ALA A 312 8.85 15.19 1.55
N ASP A 313 8.17 16.03 2.34
CA ASP A 313 8.60 17.42 2.54
C ASP A 313 9.84 17.52 3.42
N GLU A 314 10.89 18.19 2.90
CA GLU A 314 11.91 18.91 3.69
C GLU A 314 11.39 20.29 4.18
N SER A 315 10.23 20.74 3.69
CA SER A 315 9.58 21.99 4.13
C SER A 315 8.35 21.68 4.98
N GLY A 316 8.46 21.84 6.31
CA GLY A 316 7.41 21.57 7.30
C GLY A 316 6.13 22.42 7.21
N GLY A 317 5.51 22.50 6.03
CA GLY A 317 4.16 23.02 5.80
C GLY A 317 3.17 21.86 5.74
N ALA A 318 2.09 21.92 6.51
CA ALA A 318 1.04 20.92 6.52
C ALA A 318 0.24 20.93 5.20
N ASN A 319 0.77 20.27 4.16
CA ASN A 319 -0.01 19.85 3.00
C ASN A 319 -0.42 18.38 3.19
N SER A 320 -1.71 18.10 2.99
CA SER A 320 -2.41 16.86 3.33
C SER A 320 -1.69 15.60 2.84
N LYS A 321 -1.09 14.81 3.75
CA LYS A 321 -0.66 13.44 3.47
C LYS A 321 -1.89 12.61 3.10
N ILE A 322 -2.09 12.34 1.83
CA ILE A 322 -3.06 11.35 1.39
C ILE A 322 -2.47 9.98 1.69
N ALA A 323 -3.07 9.25 2.62
CA ALA A 323 -2.67 7.87 2.88
C ALA A 323 -3.10 6.99 1.69
N PRO A 324 -2.22 6.13 1.15
CA PRO A 324 -2.60 5.20 0.10
C PRO A 324 -3.62 4.20 0.66
N THR A 325 -4.78 4.08 0.01
CA THR A 325 -5.87 3.17 0.42
C THR A 325 -6.20 2.14 -0.68
N PRO A 326 -6.76 0.97 -0.33
CA PRO A 326 -7.26 0.01 -1.33
C PRO A 326 -8.33 0.61 -2.25
N TRP A 327 -9.15 1.51 -1.71
CA TRP A 327 -10.19 2.24 -2.46
C TRP A 327 -9.60 3.15 -3.52
N LEU A 328 -8.50 3.84 -3.20
CA LEU A 328 -7.78 4.67 -4.15
C LEU A 328 -7.19 3.82 -5.29
N LEU A 329 -6.66 2.63 -4.97
CA LEU A 329 -6.21 1.67 -5.99
C LEU A 329 -7.36 1.30 -6.93
N TYR A 330 -8.50 0.87 -6.39
CA TYR A 330 -9.67 0.52 -7.21
C TYR A 330 -10.15 1.70 -8.07
N GLY A 331 -10.21 2.90 -7.50
CA GLY A 331 -10.59 4.12 -8.22
C GLY A 331 -9.71 4.40 -9.43
N VAL A 332 -8.39 4.24 -9.29
CA VAL A 332 -7.45 4.37 -10.43
C VAL A 332 -7.65 3.23 -11.43
N LEU A 333 -7.79 1.99 -10.96
CA LEU A 333 -7.98 0.80 -11.81
C LEU A 333 -9.27 0.87 -12.64
N ALA A 334 -10.34 1.46 -12.11
CA ALA A 334 -11.62 1.62 -12.80
C ALA A 334 -11.49 2.41 -14.12
N PHE A 335 -10.52 3.33 -14.22
CA PHE A 335 -10.26 4.14 -15.41
C PHE A 335 -9.32 3.47 -16.43
N VAL A 336 -8.64 2.39 -16.05
CA VAL A 336 -7.57 1.78 -16.85
C VAL A 336 -8.11 1.16 -18.14
N LYS A 337 -9.24 0.45 -18.07
CA LYS A 337 -9.81 -0.23 -19.23
C LYS A 337 -10.16 0.76 -20.36
N THR A 338 -10.75 1.90 -20.02
CA THR A 338 -11.26 2.87 -21.01
C THR A 338 -10.18 3.86 -21.49
N HIS A 339 -9.32 4.33 -20.60
CA HIS A 339 -8.32 5.35 -20.93
C HIS A 339 -6.94 4.78 -21.30
N LEU A 340 -6.56 3.63 -20.75
CA LEU A 340 -5.25 3.01 -21.02
C LEU A 340 -5.32 1.99 -22.16
N GLY A 341 -6.41 1.22 -22.26
CA GLY A 341 -6.55 0.07 -23.18
C GLY A 341 -6.38 0.37 -24.69
N SER A 342 -6.50 1.63 -25.11
CA SER A 342 -6.32 2.04 -26.53
C SER A 342 -5.22 3.09 -26.74
N THR A 343 -4.49 3.48 -25.69
CA THR A 343 -3.60 4.64 -25.72
C THR A 343 -2.17 4.23 -26.09
N SER A 344 -1.55 4.96 -27.04
CA SER A 344 -0.15 4.79 -27.46
C SER A 344 0.85 5.66 -26.68
N ALA A 345 0.38 6.51 -25.77
CA ALA A 345 1.18 7.47 -25.02
C ALA A 345 2.00 6.79 -23.92
N LEU A 346 3.28 6.54 -24.21
CA LEU A 346 4.24 5.92 -23.30
C LEU A 346 4.37 6.66 -21.95
N SER A 347 4.33 8.00 -21.95
CA SER A 347 4.43 8.82 -20.74
C SER A 347 3.29 8.56 -19.74
N LEU A 348 2.08 8.34 -20.25
CA LEU A 348 0.91 8.02 -19.43
C LEU A 348 1.07 6.66 -18.74
N VAL A 349 1.47 5.64 -19.51
CA VAL A 349 1.66 4.28 -18.99
C VAL A 349 2.82 4.23 -17.98
N LYS A 350 3.89 5.01 -18.20
CA LYS A 350 4.98 5.20 -17.23
C LYS A 350 4.48 5.76 -15.90
N CYS A 351 3.71 6.86 -15.94
CA CYS A 351 3.14 7.47 -14.73
C CYS A 351 2.21 6.49 -14.00
N TYR A 352 1.39 5.75 -14.76
CA TYR A 352 0.50 4.73 -14.21
C TYR A 352 1.26 3.63 -13.44
N ILE A 353 2.35 3.09 -14.00
CA ILE A 353 3.14 2.04 -13.35
C ILE A 353 3.77 2.53 -12.03
N GLN A 354 4.25 3.76 -11.99
CA GLN A 354 4.82 4.36 -10.78
C GLN A 354 3.76 4.55 -9.70
N VAL A 355 2.56 5.00 -10.07
CA VAL A 355 1.42 5.06 -9.14
C VAL A 355 1.03 3.66 -8.65
N LEU A 356 0.95 2.69 -9.56
CA LEU A 356 0.55 1.32 -9.24
C LEU A 356 1.55 0.64 -8.30
N GLU A 357 2.86 0.88 -8.46
CA GLU A 357 3.90 0.40 -7.53
C GLU A 357 3.60 0.81 -6.07
N ILE A 358 3.15 2.04 -5.86
CA ILE A 358 2.89 2.59 -4.52
C ILE A 358 1.57 2.03 -3.96
N LEU A 359 0.53 1.94 -4.79
CA LEU A 359 -0.81 1.56 -4.35
C LEU A 359 -1.02 0.06 -4.19
N ILE A 360 -0.32 -0.80 -4.96
CA ILE A 360 -0.54 -2.25 -4.95
C ILE A 360 -0.21 -2.90 -3.60
N VAL A 361 0.71 -2.31 -2.84
CA VAL A 361 1.12 -2.79 -1.50
C VAL A 361 -0.01 -2.71 -0.48
N GLN A 362 -1.04 -1.88 -0.72
CA GLN A 362 -2.18 -1.72 0.17
C GLN A 362 -3.19 -2.87 0.11
N LEU A 363 -3.10 -3.75 -0.89
CA LEU A 363 -3.97 -4.92 -0.97
C LEU A 363 -3.62 -5.91 0.16
N PRO A 364 -4.61 -6.40 0.93
CA PRO A 364 -4.35 -7.33 2.02
C PRO A 364 -3.66 -8.60 1.50
N HIS A 365 -2.57 -8.97 2.17
CA HIS A 365 -1.75 -10.11 1.79
C HIS A 365 -2.59 -11.39 1.80
N PRO A 366 -2.47 -12.27 0.78
CA PRO A 366 -3.06 -13.59 0.88
C PRO A 366 -2.41 -14.30 2.07
N VAL A 367 -3.18 -14.52 3.13
CA VAL A 367 -2.73 -15.34 4.26
C VAL A 367 -2.41 -16.71 3.69
N SER A 368 -1.16 -17.14 3.88
CA SER A 368 -0.75 -18.51 3.59
C SER A 368 -1.57 -19.39 4.53
N ARG A 369 -2.63 -20.05 4.02
CA ARG A 369 -3.30 -21.14 4.73
C ARG A 369 -2.25 -22.23 4.99
N GLY A 370 -1.65 -22.16 6.17
CA GLY A 370 -0.87 -23.23 6.77
C GLY A 370 -1.68 -23.77 7.94
N SER A 371 -1.88 -25.08 7.92
CA SER A 371 -2.42 -25.97 8.97
C SER A 371 -3.81 -25.63 9.53
N ASP A 372 -4.77 -26.49 9.16
CA ASP A 372 -5.83 -27.06 10.00
C ASP A 372 -6.43 -26.17 11.10
N ASP A 373 -7.55 -25.54 10.79
CA ASP A 373 -8.68 -25.36 11.71
C ASP A 373 -9.94 -25.10 10.86
N GLU A 374 -10.58 -26.19 10.43
CA GLU A 374 -11.96 -26.18 9.94
C GLU A 374 -12.87 -25.99 11.17
N SER A 375 -13.13 -24.74 11.54
CA SER A 375 -14.30 -24.40 12.36
C SER A 375 -15.33 -23.72 11.46
N ASP A 376 -16.16 -24.55 10.84
CA ASP A 376 -17.40 -24.11 10.20
C ASP A 376 -18.30 -23.44 11.25
N SER A 377 -18.45 -22.13 11.13
CA SER A 377 -19.55 -21.41 11.75
C SER A 377 -20.13 -20.42 10.75
N ASN A 378 -20.82 -20.97 9.74
CA ASN A 378 -21.71 -20.20 8.88
C ASN A 378 -22.94 -19.77 9.70
N SER A 379 -22.90 -18.55 10.20
CA SER A 379 -24.09 -17.79 10.55
C SER A 379 -24.19 -16.59 9.61
N GLU A 380 -24.55 -16.86 8.35
CA GLU A 380 -24.98 -15.82 7.42
C GLU A 380 -26.38 -15.35 7.82
N MET A 381 -26.43 -14.42 8.78
CA MET A 381 -27.55 -13.51 8.91
C MET A 381 -27.33 -12.40 7.89
N GLU A 382 -28.14 -12.37 6.82
CA GLU A 382 -28.18 -11.29 5.84
C GLU A 382 -28.50 -9.96 6.54
N THR A 383 -27.46 -9.23 6.95
CA THR A 383 -27.61 -7.81 7.29
C THR A 383 -27.51 -7.00 6.02
N ASP A 384 -28.64 -6.43 5.63
CA ASP A 384 -28.80 -5.40 4.61
C ASP A 384 -27.77 -4.28 4.83
N SER A 385 -26.63 -4.36 4.13
CA SER A 385 -25.56 -3.37 4.25
C SER A 385 -25.13 -2.90 2.87
N SER A 386 -25.37 -1.62 2.61
CA SER A 386 -24.99 -0.87 1.42
C SER A 386 -23.47 -0.70 1.24
N GLN A 387 -22.65 -1.46 1.99
CA GLN A 387 -21.19 -1.37 2.01
C GLN A 387 -20.58 -2.49 1.17
N LEU A 388 -19.53 -2.16 0.41
CA LEU A 388 -18.79 -3.14 -0.38
C LEU A 388 -17.75 -3.79 0.54
N SER A 389 -17.68 -5.12 0.61
CA SER A 389 -16.66 -5.77 1.43
C SER A 389 -15.25 -5.48 0.88
N LEU A 390 -14.26 -5.42 1.77
CA LEU A 390 -12.85 -5.24 1.37
C LEU A 390 -12.34 -6.42 0.53
N GLU A 391 -12.94 -7.61 0.71
CA GLU A 391 -12.62 -8.81 -0.05
C GLU A 391 -13.17 -8.73 -1.49
N ASP A 392 -14.40 -8.26 -1.68
CA ASP A 392 -14.97 -8.02 -3.02
C ASP A 392 -14.14 -6.98 -3.79
N LEU A 393 -13.70 -5.92 -3.11
CA LEU A 393 -12.83 -4.90 -3.71
C LEU A 393 -11.49 -5.50 -4.16
N LYS A 394 -10.91 -6.38 -3.35
CA LYS A 394 -9.65 -7.08 -3.67
C LYS A 394 -9.83 -7.94 -4.92
N GLU A 395 -10.90 -8.74 -4.97
CA GLU A 395 -11.22 -9.57 -6.13
C GLU A 395 -11.36 -8.74 -7.40
N LYS A 396 -12.14 -7.66 -7.36
CA LYS A 396 -12.29 -6.73 -8.49
C LYS A 396 -10.97 -6.07 -8.93
N CYS A 397 -10.11 -5.67 -7.99
CA CYS A 397 -8.79 -5.14 -8.31
C CYS A 397 -7.93 -6.19 -9.05
N LEU A 398 -7.94 -7.44 -8.58
CA LEU A 398 -7.18 -8.54 -9.18
C LEU A 398 -7.70 -8.90 -10.57
N ASP A 399 -9.01 -8.86 -10.80
CA ASP A 399 -9.61 -9.11 -12.11
C ASP A 399 -9.18 -8.06 -13.15
N ILE A 400 -9.14 -6.78 -12.76
CA ILE A 400 -8.66 -5.70 -13.64
C ILE A 400 -7.18 -5.89 -13.96
N LEU A 401 -6.34 -6.19 -12.95
CA LEU A 401 -4.90 -6.43 -13.11
C LEU A 401 -4.58 -7.68 -13.95
N ASN A 402 -5.48 -8.67 -13.98
CA ASN A 402 -5.33 -9.91 -14.74
C ASN A 402 -6.02 -9.86 -16.12
N SER A 403 -6.68 -8.76 -16.45
CA SER A 403 -7.38 -8.59 -17.73
C SER A 403 -6.42 -8.56 -18.93
N ASP A 404 -6.85 -9.09 -20.08
CA ASP A 404 -6.03 -9.15 -21.29
C ASP A 404 -5.61 -7.74 -21.76
N ASP A 405 -6.53 -6.78 -21.72
CA ASP A 405 -6.29 -5.40 -22.16
C ASP A 405 -5.23 -4.72 -21.29
N HIS A 406 -5.29 -4.90 -19.97
CA HIS A 406 -4.29 -4.34 -19.05
C HIS A 406 -2.90 -4.96 -19.30
N VAL A 407 -2.83 -6.29 -19.43
CA VAL A 407 -1.57 -6.99 -19.71
C VAL A 407 -0.97 -6.56 -21.05
N LYS A 408 -1.78 -6.46 -22.11
CA LYS A 408 -1.36 -5.94 -23.43
C LYS A 408 -0.87 -4.50 -23.36
N THR A 409 -1.52 -3.67 -22.55
CA THR A 409 -1.11 -2.27 -22.37
C THR A 409 0.24 -2.16 -21.70
N LEU A 410 0.50 -2.96 -20.65
CA LEU A 410 1.82 -3.06 -20.02
C LEU A 410 2.87 -3.67 -20.96
N GLU A 411 2.48 -4.66 -21.77
CA GLU A 411 3.35 -5.26 -22.79
C GLU A 411 3.76 -4.24 -23.86
N SER A 412 2.88 -3.30 -24.22
CA SER A 412 3.14 -2.28 -25.25
C SER A 412 4.35 -1.40 -24.96
N LEU A 413 4.70 -1.22 -23.67
CA LEU A 413 5.94 -0.55 -23.26
C LEU A 413 7.18 -1.28 -23.79
N PHE A 414 7.15 -2.60 -23.79
CA PHE A 414 8.30 -3.43 -24.16
C PHE A 414 8.36 -3.72 -25.66
N ALA A 415 7.21 -3.80 -26.34
CA ALA A 415 7.16 -4.10 -27.77
C ALA A 415 7.72 -2.98 -28.66
N ARG A 416 7.64 -1.72 -28.22
CA ARG A 416 7.99 -0.53 -29.04
C ARG A 416 9.37 0.07 -28.75
N HIS A 417 9.98 -0.25 -27.61
CA HIS A 417 11.33 0.20 -27.28
C HIS A 417 12.39 -0.70 -27.94
N LYS A 418 12.72 -0.40 -29.21
CA LYS A 418 13.91 -0.94 -29.88
C LYS A 418 15.24 -0.31 -29.41
N LYS A 419 15.23 0.60 -28.43
CA LYS A 419 16.44 1.26 -27.88
C LYS A 419 16.79 0.72 -26.49
N LYS A 420 18.07 0.41 -26.32
CA LYS A 420 18.74 -0.35 -25.23
C LYS A 420 18.66 0.24 -23.81
N ASP A 421 17.97 1.34 -23.57
CA ASP A 421 17.93 1.98 -22.25
C ASP A 421 16.49 2.16 -21.79
N TYR A 422 15.93 1.11 -21.19
CA TYR A 422 14.72 1.26 -20.38
C TYR A 422 15.08 2.07 -19.13
N GLU A 423 14.24 3.05 -18.78
CA GLU A 423 14.43 3.79 -17.53
C GLU A 423 14.40 2.81 -16.35
N LYS A 424 15.48 2.78 -15.56
CA LYS A 424 15.66 1.94 -14.37
C LYS A 424 14.43 1.98 -13.43
N GLY A 425 13.74 3.14 -13.36
CA GLY A 425 12.54 3.33 -12.55
C GLY A 425 11.32 2.51 -13.02
N VAL A 426 11.14 2.29 -14.33
CA VAL A 426 10.02 1.51 -14.86
C VAL A 426 10.22 0.01 -14.60
N ILE A 427 11.45 -0.47 -14.80
CA ILE A 427 11.81 -1.87 -14.49
C ILE A 427 11.59 -2.14 -13.00
N ARG A 428 12.09 -1.27 -12.11
CA ARG A 428 11.90 -1.40 -10.66
C ARG A 428 10.42 -1.49 -10.28
N ALA A 429 9.59 -0.58 -10.79
CA ALA A 429 8.17 -0.56 -10.51
C ALA A 429 7.44 -1.81 -11.01
N LEU A 430 7.80 -2.30 -12.21
CA LEU A 430 7.28 -3.55 -12.74
C LEU A 430 7.71 -4.77 -11.93
N CYS A 431 8.94 -4.79 -11.41
CA CYS A 431 9.39 -5.85 -10.50
C CYS A 431 8.57 -5.88 -9.22
N SER A 432 8.29 -4.71 -8.63
CA SER A 432 7.44 -4.59 -7.45
C SER A 432 6.03 -5.14 -7.71
N ILE A 433 5.41 -4.77 -8.83
CA ILE A 433 4.08 -5.25 -9.23
C ILE A 433 4.10 -6.76 -9.47
N CYS A 434 5.08 -7.25 -10.22
CA CYS A 434 5.17 -8.66 -10.57
C CYS A 434 5.50 -9.55 -9.38
N HIS A 435 6.29 -9.08 -8.41
CA HIS A 435 6.52 -9.80 -7.15
C HIS A 435 5.26 -9.91 -6.30
N PHE A 436 4.43 -8.85 -6.28
CA PHE A 436 3.12 -8.91 -5.63
C PHE A 436 2.23 -9.95 -6.31
N LEU A 437 2.11 -9.90 -7.64
CA LEU A 437 1.34 -10.86 -8.44
C LEU A 437 1.88 -12.29 -8.33
N GLY A 438 3.18 -12.47 -8.15
CA GLY A 438 3.83 -13.78 -8.02
C GLY A 438 3.46 -14.55 -6.74
N ARG A 439 2.85 -13.87 -5.77
CA ARG A 439 2.29 -14.49 -4.55
C ARG A 439 0.87 -15.01 -4.77
N LEU A 440 0.23 -14.67 -5.88
CA LEU A 440 -1.12 -15.11 -6.21
C LEU A 440 -1.10 -16.46 -6.92
N PRO A 441 -2.22 -17.21 -6.91
CA PRO A 441 -2.37 -18.44 -7.67
C PRO A 441 -2.07 -18.23 -9.17
N ARG A 442 -1.52 -19.27 -9.83
CA ARG A 442 -1.03 -19.18 -11.22
C ARG A 442 -2.04 -18.64 -12.24
N HIS A 443 -3.34 -18.84 -12.02
CA HIS A 443 -4.41 -18.38 -12.90
C HIS A 443 -4.67 -16.86 -12.81
N ARG A 444 -4.15 -16.19 -11.77
CA ARG A 444 -4.31 -14.74 -11.52
C ARG A 444 -3.08 -13.91 -11.86
N ALA A 445 -2.11 -14.51 -12.53
CA ALA A 445 -0.83 -13.90 -12.85
C ALA A 445 -0.54 -13.91 -14.36
N ARG A 446 -1.53 -13.57 -15.19
CA ARG A 446 -1.39 -13.51 -16.66
C ARG A 446 -0.21 -12.63 -17.09
N LEU A 447 -0.03 -11.49 -16.43
CA LEU A 447 1.13 -10.62 -16.67
C LEU A 447 2.46 -11.36 -16.54
N LEU A 448 2.63 -12.20 -15.50
CA LEU A 448 3.88 -12.95 -15.31
C LEU A 448 4.13 -13.95 -16.43
N HIS A 449 3.07 -14.63 -16.91
CA HIS A 449 3.21 -15.58 -18.02
C HIS A 449 3.55 -14.88 -19.32
N THR A 450 2.88 -13.76 -19.63
CA THR A 450 3.17 -12.95 -20.82
C THR A 450 4.60 -12.39 -20.78
N LEU A 451 5.05 -11.89 -19.63
CA LEU A 451 6.43 -11.39 -19.47
C LEU A 451 7.46 -12.52 -19.56
N ALA A 452 7.16 -13.71 -19.01
CA ALA A 452 8.06 -14.86 -19.05
C ALA A 452 8.31 -15.39 -20.47
N GLN A 453 7.35 -15.22 -21.38
CA GLN A 453 7.48 -15.60 -22.79
C GLN A 453 8.33 -14.61 -23.61
N LYS A 454 8.59 -13.40 -23.10
CA LYS A 454 9.36 -12.36 -23.81
C LYS A 454 10.83 -12.36 -23.38
N GLN A 455 11.68 -12.88 -24.25
CA GLN A 455 13.13 -12.99 -23.99
C GLN A 455 13.81 -11.65 -23.71
N THR A 456 13.39 -10.57 -24.36
CA THR A 456 13.96 -9.23 -24.18
C THR A 456 13.84 -8.74 -22.75
N ILE A 457 12.68 -8.93 -22.13
CA ILE A 457 12.40 -8.44 -20.76
C ILE A 457 13.25 -9.20 -19.74
N VAL A 458 13.35 -10.51 -19.89
CA VAL A 458 14.17 -11.35 -19.00
C VAL A 458 15.66 -10.99 -19.11
N LYS A 459 16.15 -10.66 -20.31
CA LYS A 459 17.51 -10.16 -20.52
C LYS A 459 17.73 -8.78 -19.90
N GLU A 460 16.81 -7.85 -20.08
CA GLU A 460 16.87 -6.50 -19.50
C GLU A 460 16.77 -6.52 -17.97
N LEU A 461 15.99 -7.45 -17.41
CA LEU A 461 15.97 -7.67 -15.96
C LEU A 461 17.33 -8.16 -15.45
N TRP A 462 17.97 -9.07 -16.17
CA TRP A 462 19.29 -9.56 -15.82
C TRP A 462 20.37 -8.48 -15.91
N THR A 463 20.42 -7.71 -17.01
CA THR A 463 21.35 -6.58 -17.15
C THR A 463 21.11 -5.52 -16.08
N TYR A 464 19.84 -5.27 -15.72
CA TYR A 464 19.50 -4.34 -14.66
C TYR A 464 20.01 -4.81 -13.30
N VAL A 465 19.79 -6.08 -12.92
CA VAL A 465 20.31 -6.68 -11.67
C VAL A 465 21.83 -6.54 -11.58
N GLN A 466 22.54 -6.70 -12.71
CA GLN A 466 23.99 -6.53 -12.79
C GLN A 466 24.45 -5.06 -12.73
N SER A 467 23.55 -4.09 -12.95
CA SER A 467 23.88 -2.65 -13.04
C SER A 467 23.49 -1.85 -11.79
N VAL A 468 22.85 -2.48 -10.81
CA VAL A 468 22.38 -1.80 -9.59
C VAL A 468 23.56 -1.54 -8.66
N THR A 469 23.93 -0.27 -8.53
CA THR A 469 25.01 0.21 -7.66
C THR A 469 24.46 0.85 -6.39
N VAL A 470 25.25 0.78 -5.32
CA VAL A 470 25.04 1.49 -4.07
C VAL A 470 26.34 2.21 -3.70
N PHE A 471 26.22 3.42 -3.14
CA PHE A 471 27.35 4.12 -2.56
C PHE A 471 27.69 3.50 -1.21
N THR A 472 28.87 2.92 -1.11
CA THR A 472 29.40 2.44 0.16
C THR A 472 29.74 3.62 1.07
N ASN A 473 29.86 3.36 2.38
CA ASN A 473 30.26 4.38 3.36
C ASN A 473 31.64 5.02 3.09
N THR A 474 32.45 4.43 2.19
CA THR A 474 33.73 4.99 1.72
C THR A 474 33.59 5.88 0.49
N GLY A 475 32.37 6.16 0.03
CA GLY A 475 32.07 6.99 -1.13
C GLY A 475 32.26 6.28 -2.48
N LYS A 476 32.65 5.00 -2.50
CA LYS A 476 32.79 4.22 -3.74
C LYS A 476 31.46 3.60 -4.13
N GLU A 477 31.10 3.73 -5.41
CA GLU A 477 30.01 2.97 -6.01
C GLU A 477 30.42 1.50 -6.15
N THR A 478 29.65 0.60 -5.55
CA THR A 478 29.84 -0.85 -5.70
C THR A 478 28.54 -1.49 -6.15
N LEU A 479 28.64 -2.57 -6.93
CA LEU A 479 27.48 -3.35 -7.34
C LEU A 479 26.85 -4.02 -6.12
N LEU A 480 25.53 -3.91 -5.98
CA LEU A 480 24.80 -4.48 -4.85
C LEU A 480 24.90 -6.01 -4.86
N LEU A 481 24.93 -6.62 -6.05
CA LEU A 481 25.11 -8.05 -6.22
C LEU A 481 26.44 -8.54 -5.62
N ASP A 482 27.52 -7.79 -5.83
CA ASP A 482 28.85 -8.13 -5.30
C ASP A 482 28.87 -8.08 -3.77
N LEU A 483 28.18 -7.09 -3.17
CA LEU A 483 28.01 -7.00 -1.72
C LEU A 483 27.29 -8.24 -1.15
N ILE A 484 26.25 -8.73 -1.85
CA ILE A 484 25.56 -9.97 -1.47
C ILE A 484 26.49 -11.17 -1.60
N CYS A 485 27.21 -11.31 -2.72
CA CYS A 485 28.17 -12.41 -2.94
C CYS A 485 29.28 -12.44 -1.86
N CYS A 486 29.71 -11.26 -1.39
CA CYS A 486 30.67 -11.12 -0.29
C CYS A 486 30.07 -11.49 1.08
N GLY A 487 28.75 -11.57 1.21
CA GLY A 487 28.05 -11.87 2.45
C GLY A 487 27.90 -10.66 3.37
N ILE A 488 27.81 -9.45 2.81
CA ILE A 488 27.60 -8.20 3.57
C ILE A 488 26.09 -7.97 3.72
N ASP A 489 25.63 -7.81 4.96
CA ASP A 489 24.22 -7.48 5.25
C ASP A 489 23.90 -6.03 4.84
N LEU A 490 22.69 -5.83 4.32
CA LEU A 490 22.25 -4.61 3.65
C LEU A 490 21.11 -3.93 4.40
N SER A 491 20.92 -2.64 4.15
CA SER A 491 19.74 -1.94 4.66
C SER A 491 18.46 -2.47 4.01
N THR A 492 17.32 -2.25 4.66
CA THR A 492 16.03 -2.75 4.17
C THR A 492 15.69 -2.21 2.78
N GLN A 493 16.03 -0.95 2.51
CA GLN A 493 15.77 -0.31 1.21
C GLN A 493 16.63 -0.92 0.10
N GLU A 494 17.94 -1.08 0.34
CA GLU A 494 18.88 -1.69 -0.61
C GLU A 494 18.50 -3.14 -0.90
N ALA A 495 18.33 -3.95 0.15
CA ALA A 495 18.00 -5.37 0.00
C ALA A 495 16.64 -5.59 -0.66
N SER A 496 15.64 -4.74 -0.40
CA SER A 496 14.31 -4.88 -0.99
C SER A 496 14.35 -4.79 -2.52
N ALA A 497 15.14 -3.86 -3.07
CA ALA A 497 15.26 -3.68 -4.51
C ALA A 497 15.77 -4.96 -5.18
N VAL A 498 16.84 -5.57 -4.65
CA VAL A 498 17.45 -6.76 -5.26
C VAL A 498 16.69 -8.04 -4.95
N THR A 499 16.09 -8.15 -3.77
CA THR A 499 15.24 -9.30 -3.41
C THR A 499 14.05 -9.41 -4.35
N LEU A 500 13.37 -8.29 -4.66
CA LEU A 500 12.24 -8.24 -5.59
C LEU A 500 12.63 -8.71 -7.00
N MET A 501 13.82 -8.34 -7.46
CA MET A 501 14.28 -8.67 -8.81
C MET A 501 14.71 -10.12 -8.93
N LEU A 502 15.45 -10.64 -7.95
CA LEU A 502 15.91 -12.03 -7.94
C LEU A 502 14.76 -13.02 -7.75
N SER A 503 13.76 -12.69 -6.91
CA SER A 503 12.55 -13.50 -6.78
C SER A 503 11.75 -13.50 -8.08
N LEU A 504 11.55 -12.34 -8.72
CA LEU A 504 10.88 -12.24 -10.01
C LEU A 504 11.61 -13.08 -11.07
N MET A 505 12.92 -12.94 -11.18
CA MET A 505 13.69 -13.68 -12.17
C MET A 505 13.57 -15.20 -11.95
N SER A 506 13.58 -15.64 -10.68
CA SER A 506 13.34 -17.03 -10.30
C SER A 506 11.96 -17.52 -10.74
N ILE A 507 10.92 -16.68 -10.63
CA ILE A 507 9.55 -16.98 -11.07
C ILE A 507 9.45 -17.00 -12.61
N LEU A 508 9.98 -15.98 -13.29
CA LEU A 508 9.91 -15.87 -14.76
C LEU A 508 10.67 -17.01 -15.45
N LEU A 509 11.87 -17.33 -15.00
CA LEU A 509 12.65 -18.45 -15.54
C LEU A 509 12.05 -19.82 -15.18
N SER A 510 11.31 -19.89 -14.09
CA SER A 510 10.57 -21.11 -13.73
C SER A 510 9.37 -21.36 -14.64
N ASN A 511 8.70 -20.30 -15.10
CA ASN A 511 7.47 -20.40 -15.90
C ASN A 511 7.75 -20.39 -17.42
N GLY A 512 8.72 -19.60 -17.88
CA GLY A 512 9.02 -19.40 -19.31
C GLY A 512 9.76 -20.56 -20.00
N GLN A 513 10.16 -21.60 -19.26
CA GLN A 513 10.95 -22.72 -19.82
C GLN A 513 10.13 -23.95 -20.22
N ARG A 514 8.81 -23.81 -20.41
CA ARG A 514 7.97 -24.89 -20.98
C ARG A 514 8.07 -25.00 -22.50
N ASP A 515 8.40 -23.90 -23.19
CA ASP A 515 8.58 -23.89 -24.65
C ASP A 515 10.07 -23.89 -25.02
N SER A 516 10.40 -24.66 -26.06
CA SER A 516 11.73 -25.10 -26.51
C SER A 516 12.72 -24.00 -26.93
N SER A 517 12.40 -22.71 -26.77
CA SER A 517 13.27 -21.60 -27.16
C SER A 517 14.18 -21.17 -26.00
N MET A 518 15.50 -21.29 -26.18
CA MET A 518 16.47 -20.85 -25.18
C MET A 518 16.45 -19.32 -25.07
N ILE A 519 16.02 -18.81 -23.90
CA ILE A 519 15.94 -17.36 -23.60
C ILE A 519 17.32 -16.69 -23.60
N PHE A 520 18.35 -17.41 -23.14
CA PHE A 520 19.73 -16.95 -23.05
C PHE A 520 20.64 -17.81 -23.92
N SER A 521 21.69 -17.21 -24.45
CA SER A 521 22.80 -17.93 -25.09
C SER A 521 23.56 -18.77 -24.07
N ASP A 522 24.31 -19.78 -24.53
CA ASP A 522 25.08 -20.66 -23.64
C ASP A 522 26.12 -19.88 -22.81
N LYS A 523 26.71 -18.82 -23.38
CA LYS A 523 27.65 -17.94 -22.65
C LYS A 523 26.96 -17.14 -21.55
N GLU A 524 25.81 -16.53 -21.86
CA GLU A 524 25.00 -15.79 -20.87
C GLU A 524 24.51 -16.73 -19.75
N MET A 525 24.12 -17.96 -20.11
CA MET A 525 23.65 -18.96 -19.15
C MET A 525 24.75 -19.39 -18.18
N LYS A 526 25.97 -19.65 -18.67
CA LYS A 526 27.14 -19.96 -17.83
C LYS A 526 27.44 -18.84 -16.85
N HIS A 527 27.45 -17.60 -17.34
CA HIS A 527 27.72 -16.44 -16.49
C HIS A 527 26.63 -16.28 -15.43
N MET A 528 25.36 -16.35 -15.81
CA MET A 528 24.23 -16.24 -14.90
C MET A 528 24.22 -17.34 -13.83
N SER A 529 24.48 -18.60 -14.20
CA SER A 529 24.51 -19.69 -13.23
C SER A 529 25.65 -19.57 -12.22
N SER A 530 26.84 -19.12 -12.66
CA SER A 530 27.96 -18.82 -11.76
C SER A 530 27.59 -17.73 -10.74
N VAL A 531 27.10 -16.59 -11.24
CA VAL A 531 26.73 -15.45 -10.39
C VAL A 531 25.62 -15.83 -9.40
N LEU A 532 24.60 -16.59 -9.84
CA LEU A 532 23.54 -17.03 -8.94
C LEU A 532 24.02 -18.03 -7.88
N CYS A 533 24.97 -18.91 -8.20
CA CYS A 533 25.64 -19.76 -7.21
C CYS A 533 26.37 -18.91 -6.16
N ASP A 534 27.08 -17.85 -6.58
CA ASP A 534 27.77 -16.94 -5.68
C ASP A 534 26.79 -16.15 -4.79
N VAL A 535 25.66 -15.72 -5.35
CA VAL A 535 24.57 -15.09 -4.60
C VAL A 535 24.00 -16.02 -3.53
N VAL A 536 23.75 -17.29 -3.86
CA VAL A 536 23.26 -18.28 -2.87
C VAL A 536 24.26 -18.45 -1.73
N LYS A 537 25.56 -18.63 -2.04
CA LYS A 537 26.63 -18.68 -1.03
C LYS A 537 26.67 -17.41 -0.19
N GLY A 538 26.55 -16.25 -0.83
CA GLY A 538 26.50 -14.93 -0.21
C GLY A 538 25.35 -14.79 0.79
N ILE A 539 24.12 -15.16 0.41
CA ILE A 539 22.95 -15.14 1.28
C ILE A 539 23.13 -16.09 2.48
N ILE A 540 23.72 -17.27 2.28
CA ILE A 540 24.06 -18.20 3.38
C ILE A 540 25.06 -17.54 4.36
N LYS A 541 26.05 -16.80 3.85
CA LYS A 541 27.01 -16.04 4.68
C LYS A 541 26.30 -14.94 5.51
N ILE A 542 25.28 -14.28 4.94
CA ILE A 542 24.46 -13.25 5.62
C ILE A 542 23.61 -13.87 6.74
N ILE A 543 22.93 -14.99 6.46
CA ILE A 543 22.06 -15.67 7.44
C ILE A 543 22.88 -16.19 8.64
N TYR A 544 24.07 -16.74 8.37
CA TYR A 544 24.96 -17.34 9.37
C TYR A 544 26.32 -16.62 9.43
N PRO A 545 26.49 -15.44 10.04
CA PRO A 545 27.78 -14.72 10.07
C PRO A 545 28.87 -15.48 10.86
N TYR A 546 30.14 -15.44 10.41
CA TYR A 546 31.27 -16.13 11.07
C TYR A 546 31.57 -15.61 12.49
N GLY A 547 31.24 -14.35 12.78
CA GLY A 547 31.55 -13.71 14.05
C GLY A 547 30.43 -13.85 15.08
N SER A 548 30.77 -14.30 16.29
CA SER A 548 30.01 -14.01 17.50
C SER A 548 29.62 -12.53 17.54
N GLN A 549 28.48 -12.19 18.15
CA GLN A 549 27.97 -10.81 18.31
C GLN A 549 29.03 -9.79 18.79
N ALA A 550 30.14 -10.26 19.38
CA ALA A 550 31.32 -9.49 19.72
C ALA A 550 32.07 -8.85 18.53
N PHE A 551 32.26 -9.56 17.40
CA PHE A 551 32.99 -9.03 16.24
C PHE A 551 32.16 -7.99 15.48
N THR A 552 30.84 -8.17 15.45
CA THR A 552 29.88 -7.17 14.95
C THR A 552 29.94 -5.89 15.77
N ARG A 553 30.10 -5.97 17.10
CA ARG A 553 30.29 -4.80 17.98
C ARG A 553 31.62 -4.09 17.73
N GLN A 554 32.71 -4.82 17.50
CA GLN A 554 34.02 -4.24 17.22
C GLN A 554 34.05 -3.58 15.82
N ARG A 555 33.41 -4.21 14.82
CA ARG A 555 33.20 -3.61 13.49
C ARG A 555 32.27 -2.39 13.55
N LEU A 556 31.19 -2.46 14.33
CA LEU A 556 30.31 -1.31 14.60
C LEU A 556 31.07 -0.20 15.32
N ALA A 557 31.95 -0.51 16.28
CA ALA A 557 32.79 0.47 16.97
C ALA A 557 33.82 1.13 16.04
N ALA A 558 34.46 0.35 15.16
CA ALA A 558 35.37 0.85 14.13
C ALA A 558 34.64 1.69 13.06
N LEU A 559 33.42 1.31 12.70
CA LEU A 559 32.55 2.10 11.81
C LEU A 559 32.07 3.39 12.50
N LYS A 560 31.85 3.36 13.82
CA LYS A 560 31.49 4.53 14.63
C LYS A 560 32.64 5.52 14.75
N SER A 561 33.88 5.04 14.87
CA SER A 561 35.08 5.90 14.92
C SER A 561 35.42 6.57 13.60
N VAL A 562 34.93 6.06 12.47
CA VAL A 562 35.11 6.65 11.12
C VAL A 562 33.87 7.46 10.68
N GLY A 563 32.85 7.59 11.54
CA GLY A 563 31.61 8.32 11.21
C GLY A 563 30.73 7.63 10.15
N ALA A 564 30.91 6.32 9.92
CA ALA A 564 30.15 5.58 8.93
C ALA A 564 28.67 5.45 9.37
N LYS A 565 27.74 5.87 8.50
CA LYS A 565 26.29 5.86 8.76
C LYS A 565 25.76 4.50 9.22
N SER A 566 26.37 3.39 8.78
CA SER A 566 26.01 2.03 9.21
C SER A 566 26.18 1.73 10.71
N ALA A 567 27.05 2.44 11.43
CA ALA A 567 27.22 2.28 12.88
C ALA A 567 26.16 3.01 13.72
N LEU A 568 25.45 3.94 13.10
CA LEU A 568 24.34 4.70 13.69
C LEU A 568 22.99 4.02 13.41
N MET A 569 22.96 3.01 12.54
CA MET A 569 21.72 2.35 12.13
C MET A 569 21.17 1.46 13.26
N LYS A 570 19.87 1.56 13.54
CA LYS A 570 19.16 0.69 14.49
C LYS A 570 19.03 -0.72 13.90
N LYS A 571 18.90 -1.75 14.73
CA LYS A 571 18.68 -3.15 14.29
C LYS A 571 17.50 -3.29 13.30
N ASP A 572 16.49 -2.43 13.44
CA ASP A 572 15.28 -2.42 12.62
C ASP A 572 15.48 -1.85 11.20
N GLU A 573 16.66 -1.29 10.90
CA GLU A 573 16.99 -0.77 9.57
C GLU A 573 17.63 -1.82 8.65
N PHE A 574 18.11 -2.94 9.21
CA PHE A 574 18.65 -4.08 8.44
C PHE A 574 17.54 -4.97 7.89
N TYR A 575 17.81 -5.62 6.76
CA TYR A 575 16.81 -6.48 6.12
C TYR A 575 16.49 -7.72 6.97
N PRO A 576 15.20 -8.02 7.24
CA PRO A 576 14.80 -9.14 8.09
C PRO A 576 15.33 -10.49 7.61
N LYS A 577 15.80 -11.32 8.54
CA LYS A 577 16.38 -12.65 8.25
C LYS A 577 15.38 -13.57 7.55
N GLU A 578 14.10 -13.50 7.91
CA GLU A 578 13.03 -14.31 7.32
C GLU A 578 12.88 -14.02 5.82
N LYS A 579 13.08 -12.76 5.43
CA LYS A 579 13.06 -12.36 4.01
C LYS A 579 14.30 -12.85 3.26
N TRP A 580 15.48 -12.86 3.89
CA TRP A 580 16.69 -13.49 3.33
C TRP A 580 16.51 -15.00 3.12
N ILE A 581 15.89 -15.71 4.07
CA ILE A 581 15.59 -17.15 3.95
C ILE A 581 14.63 -17.41 2.78
N LYS A 582 13.61 -16.57 2.62
CA LYS A 582 12.69 -16.66 1.48
C LYS A 582 13.44 -16.50 0.15
N LEU A 583 14.29 -15.47 0.05
CA LEU A 583 15.12 -15.27 -1.14
C LEU A 583 16.07 -16.45 -1.41
N LEU A 584 16.68 -17.02 -0.37
CA LEU A 584 17.53 -18.20 -0.47
C LEU A 584 16.77 -19.38 -1.10
N LYS A 585 15.53 -19.63 -0.66
CA LYS A 585 14.66 -20.68 -1.23
C LYS A 585 14.35 -20.43 -2.71
N ASP A 586 14.00 -19.20 -3.07
CA ASP A 586 13.64 -18.82 -4.45
C ASP A 586 14.85 -18.97 -5.40
N VAL A 587 16.00 -18.40 -5.04
CA VAL A 587 17.21 -18.42 -5.88
C VAL A 587 17.81 -19.82 -5.96
N SER A 588 17.90 -20.56 -4.85
CA SER A 588 18.43 -21.94 -4.86
C SER A 588 17.56 -22.89 -5.69
N CYS A 589 16.23 -22.67 -5.73
CA CYS A 589 15.32 -23.41 -6.61
C CYS A 589 15.65 -23.15 -8.09
N LEU A 590 15.88 -21.89 -8.46
CA LEU A 590 16.31 -21.53 -9.81
C LEU A 590 17.65 -22.19 -10.17
N VAL A 591 18.66 -22.08 -9.31
CA VAL A 591 20.00 -22.67 -9.55
C VAL A 591 19.89 -24.20 -9.70
N ARG A 592 19.13 -24.89 -8.84
CA ARG A 592 18.88 -26.33 -8.96
C ARG A 592 18.27 -26.71 -10.31
N ARG A 593 17.31 -25.92 -10.81
CA ARG A 593 16.69 -26.16 -12.13
C ARG A 593 17.68 -25.96 -13.27
N LEU A 594 18.52 -24.93 -13.19
CA LEU A 594 19.59 -24.70 -14.16
C LEU A 594 20.59 -25.86 -14.17
N HIS A 595 21.01 -26.33 -12.99
CA HIS A 595 21.86 -27.51 -12.85
C HIS A 595 21.20 -28.76 -13.43
N SER A 596 19.95 -29.08 -13.07
CA SER A 596 19.24 -30.25 -13.62
C SER A 596 19.09 -30.19 -15.14
N ARG A 597 18.98 -28.99 -15.72
CA ARG A 597 18.94 -28.81 -17.17
C ARG A 597 20.31 -29.05 -17.81
N ASP A 598 21.36 -28.52 -17.21
CA ASP A 598 22.75 -28.76 -17.61
C ASP A 598 23.11 -30.26 -17.54
N SER A 599 22.61 -30.98 -16.54
CA SER A 599 22.79 -32.43 -16.43
C SER A 599 22.09 -33.21 -17.54
N ARG A 600 21.00 -32.67 -18.11
CA ARG A 600 20.26 -33.31 -19.22
C ARG A 600 20.83 -32.93 -20.59
N ARG A 601 21.36 -31.72 -20.72
CA ARG A 601 21.98 -31.19 -21.93
C ARG A 601 23.19 -30.40 -21.49
N GLN A 602 24.38 -30.84 -21.85
CA GLN A 602 25.64 -30.23 -21.40
C GLN A 602 25.77 -28.81 -21.98
N LEU A 603 25.39 -27.80 -21.20
CA LEU A 603 25.47 -26.38 -21.56
C LEU A 603 26.76 -25.75 -21.04
N CYS A 604 27.19 -26.17 -19.86
CA CYS A 604 28.35 -25.69 -19.12
C CYS A 604 29.57 -26.59 -19.34
N SER A 605 30.77 -26.05 -19.10
CA SER A 605 32.00 -26.85 -19.12
C SER A 605 32.07 -27.78 -17.92
N GLU A 606 32.86 -28.85 -18.02
CA GLU A 606 33.14 -29.71 -16.87
C GLU A 606 33.71 -28.90 -15.70
N GLY A 607 33.23 -29.20 -14.47
CA GLY A 607 33.64 -28.50 -13.26
C GLY A 607 32.98 -27.13 -13.02
N HIS A 608 32.16 -26.61 -13.95
CA HIS A 608 31.51 -25.28 -13.83
C HIS A 608 30.77 -25.06 -12.50
N TRP A 609 30.10 -26.09 -11.99
CA TRP A 609 29.29 -25.99 -10.78
C TRP A 609 30.10 -26.14 -9.49
N LEU A 610 31.32 -26.67 -9.56
CA LEU A 610 32.15 -26.91 -8.38
C LEU A 610 32.70 -25.59 -7.85
N SER A 611 32.64 -25.39 -6.54
CA SER A 611 33.16 -24.17 -5.92
C SER A 611 34.40 -24.46 -5.06
N HIS A 612 35.54 -23.89 -5.45
CA HIS A 612 36.79 -23.99 -4.68
C HIS A 612 36.73 -23.31 -3.31
N GLU A 613 35.80 -22.37 -3.11
CA GLU A 613 35.58 -21.71 -1.80
C GLU A 613 34.92 -22.64 -0.77
N VAL A 614 34.24 -23.69 -1.23
CA VAL A 614 33.50 -24.62 -0.38
C VAL A 614 34.34 -25.88 -0.18
N ASN A 615 35.16 -25.88 0.87
CA ASN A 615 35.92 -27.05 1.27
C ASN A 615 35.26 -27.69 2.50
N ILE A 616 34.53 -28.78 2.29
CA ILE A 616 33.87 -29.54 3.34
C ILE A 616 34.68 -30.82 3.56
N ASP A 617 35.37 -30.93 4.69
CA ASP A 617 36.00 -32.19 5.10
C ASP A 617 34.90 -33.18 5.54
N PRO A 618 34.67 -34.28 4.79
CA PRO A 618 33.64 -35.26 5.12
C PRO A 618 33.86 -35.95 6.44
N ALA A 619 35.07 -35.97 7.01
CA ALA A 619 35.38 -36.62 8.29
C ALA A 619 35.06 -35.72 9.50
N GLN A 620 35.30 -34.42 9.38
CA GLN A 620 35.13 -33.45 10.46
C GLN A 620 33.72 -32.86 10.52
N MET A 621 32.95 -32.95 9.43
CA MET A 621 31.59 -32.42 9.40
C MET A 621 30.69 -33.14 10.41
N ARG A 622 30.00 -32.36 11.26
CA ARG A 622 28.96 -32.85 12.17
C ARG A 622 27.73 -33.25 11.36
N ILE A 623 27.16 -34.40 11.71
CA ILE A 623 26.06 -35.02 10.95
C ILE A 623 24.72 -34.99 11.74
N ASP A 624 24.77 -34.65 13.03
CA ASP A 624 23.58 -34.38 13.85
C ASP A 624 22.68 -33.34 13.18
N GLY A 625 21.38 -33.62 13.08
CA GLY A 625 20.38 -32.66 12.59
C GLY A 625 20.19 -32.59 11.07
N PHE A 626 20.94 -33.38 10.26
CA PHE A 626 20.70 -33.46 8.80
C PHE A 626 19.32 -34.02 8.44
N LEU A 627 18.78 -34.91 9.27
CA LEU A 627 17.50 -35.60 9.05
C LEU A 627 16.33 -34.92 9.79
N ASN A 628 16.59 -33.89 10.59
CA ASN A 628 15.55 -33.14 11.27
C ASN A 628 14.91 -32.18 10.25
N GLU A 629 13.62 -32.35 9.94
CA GLU A 629 12.91 -31.52 8.95
C GLU A 629 12.76 -30.03 9.37
N GLY A 630 13.19 -29.65 10.59
CA GLY A 630 13.00 -28.32 11.19
C GLY A 630 14.24 -27.41 11.30
N THR A 631 15.45 -27.84 10.96
CA THR A 631 16.71 -27.09 11.23
C THR A 631 16.94 -25.82 10.39
N VAL A 632 15.97 -25.40 9.59
CA VAL A 632 16.18 -24.49 8.45
C VAL A 632 15.48 -23.14 8.64
N GLU A 633 14.84 -22.92 9.78
CA GLU A 633 14.18 -21.66 10.11
C GLU A 633 15.16 -20.56 10.59
N GLY A 634 16.43 -20.61 10.17
CA GLY A 634 17.42 -19.57 10.49
C GLY A 634 17.83 -19.49 11.96
N VAL A 635 17.40 -20.45 12.78
CA VAL A 635 17.80 -20.61 14.17
C VAL A 635 18.99 -21.57 14.21
N LEU A 636 20.14 -21.08 14.69
CA LEU A 636 21.27 -21.93 15.03
C LEU A 636 20.86 -22.82 16.21
N GLU A 637 20.85 -24.15 16.02
CA GLU A 637 20.69 -25.06 17.15
C GLU A 637 21.79 -24.79 18.20
N PRO A 638 21.46 -24.82 19.50
CA PRO A 638 22.44 -24.65 20.56
C PRO A 638 23.62 -25.63 20.40
N GLY A 639 24.84 -25.11 20.24
CA GLY A 639 26.06 -25.92 20.07
C GLY A 639 26.47 -26.21 18.62
N LEU A 640 25.78 -25.70 17.61
CA LEU A 640 26.23 -25.78 16.22
C LEU A 640 27.17 -24.61 15.88
N SER A 641 28.36 -24.91 15.34
CA SER A 641 29.26 -23.85 14.87
C SER A 641 28.68 -23.15 13.64
N THR A 642 28.98 -21.86 13.46
CA THR A 642 28.54 -21.07 12.29
C THR A 642 29.07 -21.66 10.99
N SER A 643 30.29 -22.20 11.01
CA SER A 643 30.89 -22.93 9.88
C SER A 643 30.08 -24.19 9.52
N THR A 644 29.72 -24.98 10.53
CA THR A 644 28.87 -26.17 10.34
C THR A 644 27.51 -25.78 9.77
N ALA A 645 26.84 -24.76 10.32
CA ALA A 645 25.54 -24.30 9.84
C ALA A 645 25.56 -23.85 8.37
N ARG A 646 26.64 -23.16 7.94
CA ARG A 646 26.83 -22.79 6.53
C ARG A 646 26.99 -24.01 5.63
N ASN A 647 27.84 -24.94 6.02
CA ASN A 647 28.08 -26.16 5.23
C ASN A 647 26.80 -27.00 5.11
N MET A 648 26.00 -27.10 6.19
CA MET A 648 24.68 -27.73 6.19
C MET A 648 23.74 -27.04 5.19
N ALA A 649 23.65 -25.71 5.24
CA ALA A 649 22.82 -24.95 4.33
C ALA A 649 23.26 -25.10 2.86
N ILE A 650 24.56 -25.11 2.59
CA ILE A 650 25.09 -25.34 1.23
C ILE A 650 24.69 -26.73 0.72
N LEU A 651 24.88 -27.77 1.53
CA LEU A 651 24.49 -29.14 1.17
C LEU A 651 22.98 -29.32 0.98
N GLN A 652 22.17 -28.54 1.70
CA GLN A 652 20.73 -28.58 1.56
C GLN A 652 20.23 -27.85 0.30
N TYR A 653 20.74 -26.65 0.03
CA TYR A 653 20.21 -25.77 -1.02
C TYR A 653 20.89 -25.97 -2.38
N ILE A 654 22.20 -26.20 -2.40
CA ILE A 654 23.02 -26.30 -3.62
C ILE A 654 24.13 -27.38 -3.50
N PRO A 655 23.81 -28.65 -3.22
CA PRO A 655 24.82 -29.69 -2.95
C PRO A 655 25.82 -29.93 -4.08
N PHE A 656 25.42 -29.71 -5.32
CA PHE A 656 26.27 -29.94 -6.51
C PHE A 656 27.52 -29.05 -6.58
N VAL A 657 27.63 -28.01 -5.73
CA VAL A 657 28.88 -27.23 -5.61
C VAL A 657 29.98 -27.97 -4.86
N VAL A 658 29.61 -29.03 -4.13
CA VAL A 658 30.51 -29.91 -3.40
C VAL A 658 30.86 -31.11 -4.28
N PRO A 659 32.14 -31.51 -4.35
CA PRO A 659 32.57 -32.67 -5.12
C PRO A 659 31.73 -33.92 -4.79
N PHE A 660 31.40 -34.70 -5.83
CA PHE A 660 30.61 -35.92 -5.67
C PHE A 660 31.22 -36.93 -4.67
N PRO A 661 32.54 -37.21 -4.67
CA PRO A 661 33.14 -38.16 -3.73
C PRO A 661 32.95 -37.73 -2.26
N ASP A 662 33.02 -36.43 -2.00
CA ASP A 662 32.85 -35.90 -0.64
C ASP A 662 31.40 -36.00 -0.18
N ARG A 663 30.45 -35.73 -1.08
CA ARG A 663 29.02 -35.94 -0.84
C ARG A 663 28.68 -37.40 -0.59
N GLU A 664 29.29 -38.33 -1.32
CA GLU A 664 29.10 -39.77 -1.12
C GLU A 664 29.60 -40.20 0.27
N LYS A 665 30.81 -39.79 0.66
CA LYS A 665 31.35 -40.05 2.00
C LYS A 665 30.44 -39.50 3.11
N LEU A 666 29.93 -38.27 2.94
CA LEU A 666 28.98 -37.68 3.87
C LEU A 666 27.68 -38.49 3.95
N LEU A 667 27.12 -38.90 2.81
CA LEU A 667 25.92 -39.75 2.76
C LEU A 667 26.15 -41.08 3.47
N GLN A 668 27.29 -41.74 3.21
CA GLN A 668 27.65 -43.00 3.88
C GLN A 668 27.73 -42.83 5.40
N ARG A 669 28.32 -41.73 5.89
CA ARG A 669 28.36 -41.43 7.33
C ARG A 669 26.96 -41.14 7.91
N ILE A 670 26.11 -40.39 7.19
CA ILE A 670 24.70 -40.14 7.59
C ILE A 670 23.94 -41.46 7.70
N VAL A 671 24.07 -42.33 6.69
CA VAL A 671 23.42 -43.64 6.67
C VAL A 671 23.97 -44.54 7.78
N ALA A 672 25.28 -44.58 8.00
CA ALA A 672 25.90 -45.38 9.06
C ALA A 672 25.42 -44.97 10.45
N LYS A 673 25.31 -43.66 10.70
CA LYS A 673 24.75 -43.14 11.94
C LYS A 673 23.27 -43.47 12.11
N SER A 674 22.46 -43.22 11.08
CA SER A 674 21.03 -43.57 11.08
C SER A 674 20.80 -45.06 11.31
N ARG A 675 21.67 -45.92 10.75
CA ARG A 675 21.70 -47.36 11.01
C ARG A 675 22.02 -47.64 12.48
N LEU A 676 23.06 -47.03 13.05
CA LEU A 676 23.40 -47.22 14.46
C LEU A 676 22.24 -46.80 15.38
N ASP A 677 21.61 -45.66 15.12
CA ASP A 677 20.48 -45.14 15.90
C ASP A 677 19.24 -46.03 15.79
N SER A 678 18.96 -46.60 14.61
CA SER A 678 17.74 -47.39 14.35
C SER A 678 17.91 -48.90 14.58
N GLN A 679 19.14 -49.42 14.46
CA GLN A 679 19.45 -50.85 14.41
C GLN A 679 20.39 -51.32 15.54
N GLY A 680 21.01 -50.39 16.28
CA GLY A 680 22.00 -50.70 17.30
C GLY A 680 23.35 -51.14 16.72
N GLU A 681 24.10 -51.95 17.47
CA GLU A 681 25.42 -52.39 17.03
C GLU A 681 25.37 -53.26 15.75
N PRO A 682 26.32 -53.04 14.81
CA PRO A 682 26.33 -53.71 13.51
C PRO A 682 26.69 -55.20 13.58
N HIS A 683 27.44 -55.64 14.60
CA HIS A 683 27.94 -57.01 14.70
C HIS A 683 26.91 -58.02 15.20
N ASN A 684 25.77 -57.57 15.74
CA ASN A 684 24.75 -58.47 16.30
C ASN A 684 23.45 -58.38 15.50
N PHE A 685 23.36 -59.08 14.36
CA PHE A 685 22.15 -59.07 13.53
C PHE A 685 20.90 -59.55 14.30
N MET A 686 21.08 -60.50 15.22
CA MET A 686 20.02 -61.09 16.05
C MET A 686 19.62 -60.25 17.28
N MET A 687 20.36 -59.19 17.61
CA MET A 687 20.04 -58.28 18.72
C MET A 687 19.59 -56.90 18.21
N GLY A 688 18.73 -56.25 18.98
CA GLY A 688 18.21 -54.91 18.71
C GLY A 688 16.88 -54.89 17.93
N PRO A 689 16.38 -53.69 17.57
CA PRO A 689 15.10 -53.53 16.90
C PRO A 689 15.12 -54.11 15.48
N ALA A 690 14.13 -54.95 15.17
CA ALA A 690 14.00 -55.61 13.89
C ALA A 690 12.53 -55.72 13.45
N ILE A 691 12.33 -55.80 12.15
CA ILE A 691 11.06 -56.14 11.52
C ILE A 691 11.17 -57.60 11.08
N ASP A 692 10.43 -58.47 11.76
CA ASP A 692 10.34 -59.88 11.39
C ASP A 692 9.22 -60.09 10.38
N VAL A 693 9.59 -60.53 9.18
CA VAL A 693 8.66 -60.72 8.06
C VAL A 693 8.67 -62.18 7.67
N THR A 694 7.49 -62.80 7.64
CA THR A 694 7.32 -64.15 7.10
C THR A 694 6.70 -64.07 5.72
N VAL A 695 7.41 -64.60 4.71
CA VAL A 695 7.05 -64.46 3.30
C VAL A 695 7.07 -65.82 2.64
N ASN A 696 6.06 -66.13 1.84
CA ASN A 696 6.08 -67.33 0.99
C ASN A 696 6.81 -67.00 -0.32
N ARG A 697 7.77 -67.84 -0.72
CA ARG A 697 8.57 -67.70 -1.93
C ARG A 697 7.72 -67.52 -3.19
N THR A 698 6.56 -68.16 -3.25
CA THR A 698 5.66 -68.08 -4.41
C THR A 698 4.85 -66.78 -4.44
N TYR A 699 4.67 -66.14 -3.28
CA TYR A 699 3.82 -64.95 -3.10
C TYR A 699 4.58 -63.77 -2.47
N ILE A 700 5.86 -63.62 -2.82
CA ILE A 700 6.78 -62.66 -2.17
C ILE A 700 6.21 -61.25 -2.15
N TYR A 701 5.73 -60.76 -3.29
CA TYR A 701 5.25 -59.39 -3.41
C TYR A 701 4.05 -59.12 -2.48
N GLN A 702 3.02 -59.99 -2.53
CA GLN A 702 1.79 -59.80 -1.78
C GLN A 702 2.04 -59.92 -0.28
N HIS A 703 2.78 -60.94 0.14
CA HIS A 703 3.11 -61.14 1.55
C HIS A 703 4.04 -60.04 2.09
N ALA A 704 5.01 -59.56 1.31
CA ALA A 704 5.85 -58.43 1.70
C ALA A 704 5.04 -57.14 1.82
N PHE A 705 4.12 -56.88 0.89
CA PHE A 705 3.21 -55.74 0.95
C PHE A 705 2.36 -55.76 2.22
N ASP A 706 1.73 -56.90 2.53
CA ASP A 706 0.86 -57.07 3.70
C ASP A 706 1.62 -56.92 5.03
N GLN A 707 2.89 -57.32 5.07
CA GLN A 707 3.73 -57.31 6.28
C GLN A 707 4.49 -55.99 6.48
N LEU A 708 4.81 -55.26 5.40
CA LEU A 708 5.54 -53.97 5.44
C LEU A 708 4.61 -52.76 5.36
N THR A 709 3.33 -52.94 5.69
CA THR A 709 2.37 -51.84 5.85
C THR A 709 2.76 -50.92 6.99
N LYS A 710 2.30 -49.66 6.94
CA LYS A 710 2.58 -48.65 7.96
C LYS A 710 2.18 -49.08 9.38
N ASP A 711 1.12 -49.87 9.50
CA ASP A 711 0.62 -50.36 10.78
C ASP A 711 1.49 -51.47 11.38
N LYS A 712 2.08 -52.34 10.54
CA LYS A 712 2.90 -53.49 10.98
C LYS A 712 4.39 -53.18 11.05
N ALA A 713 4.90 -52.33 10.15
CA ALA A 713 6.30 -51.93 10.08
C ALA A 713 6.40 -50.39 10.07
N PRO A 714 6.11 -49.71 11.19
CA PRO A 714 6.08 -48.25 11.26
C PRO A 714 7.45 -47.60 11.01
N ASN A 715 8.56 -48.34 11.22
CA ASN A 715 9.91 -47.85 10.99
C ASN A 715 10.75 -48.83 10.15
N LEU A 716 10.73 -48.66 8.83
CA LEU A 716 11.49 -49.46 7.86
C LEU A 716 13.02 -49.31 7.96
N ARG A 717 13.56 -48.45 8.84
CA ARG A 717 15.00 -48.32 9.06
C ARG A 717 15.58 -49.42 9.97
N GLN A 718 14.71 -50.18 10.64
CA GLN A 718 15.12 -51.31 11.49
C GLN A 718 15.66 -52.48 10.66
N LYS A 719 16.32 -53.44 11.33
CA LYS A 719 16.85 -54.64 10.64
C LYS A 719 15.69 -55.46 10.08
N LEU A 720 15.70 -55.77 8.78
CA LEU A 720 14.71 -56.66 8.18
C LEU A 720 15.16 -58.12 8.34
N ARG A 721 14.37 -58.92 9.07
CA ARG A 721 14.60 -60.35 9.25
C ARG A 721 13.53 -61.12 8.51
N VAL A 722 13.94 -61.76 7.41
CA VAL A 722 13.02 -62.48 6.55
C VAL A 722 13.04 -63.97 6.93
N ARG A 723 11.87 -64.51 7.25
CA ARG A 723 11.62 -65.95 7.26
C ARG A 723 10.95 -66.32 5.95
N MET A 724 11.71 -66.98 5.08
CA MET A 724 11.22 -67.42 3.78
C MET A 724 10.58 -68.80 3.92
N ILE A 725 9.33 -68.94 3.51
CA ILE A 725 8.62 -70.21 3.42
C ILE A 725 8.69 -70.68 1.98
N ASN A 726 9.22 -71.88 1.74
CA ASN A 726 9.31 -72.46 0.40
C ASN A 726 7.93 -72.93 -0.12
N ALA A 727 7.90 -73.40 -1.36
CA ALA A 727 6.66 -73.87 -2.00
C ALA A 727 6.00 -75.06 -1.28
N GLN A 728 6.76 -75.80 -0.47
CA GLN A 728 6.30 -76.93 0.34
C GLN A 728 5.79 -76.51 1.73
N GLY A 729 5.79 -75.22 2.05
CA GLY A 729 5.35 -74.71 3.36
C GLY A 729 6.41 -74.83 4.47
N LEU A 730 7.66 -75.18 4.13
CA LEU A 730 8.77 -75.31 5.08
C LEU A 730 9.62 -74.04 5.09
N GLU A 731 10.17 -73.70 6.25
CA GLU A 731 11.09 -72.59 6.42
C GLU A 731 12.42 -72.89 5.70
N GLU A 732 12.86 -71.99 4.82
CA GLU A 732 14.16 -72.08 4.16
C GLU A 732 15.28 -71.84 5.18
N ALA A 733 16.20 -72.79 5.33
CA ALA A 733 17.31 -72.67 6.26
C ALA A 733 18.30 -71.59 5.80
N GLY A 734 18.51 -70.57 6.63
CA GLY A 734 19.48 -69.50 6.41
C GLY A 734 20.63 -69.59 7.40
N VAL A 735 21.88 -69.62 6.89
CA VAL A 735 23.08 -69.76 7.72
C VAL A 735 23.38 -68.49 8.54
N ASP A 736 23.06 -67.30 8.03
CA ASP A 736 23.47 -66.01 8.65
C ASP A 736 22.33 -64.96 8.72
N GLY A 737 21.08 -65.32 8.36
CA GLY A 737 19.92 -64.41 8.36
C GLY A 737 19.95 -63.28 7.33
N GLY A 738 21.07 -62.55 7.20
CA GLY A 738 21.28 -61.48 6.21
C GLY A 738 21.48 -61.96 4.77
N GLY A 739 21.63 -63.27 4.56
CA GLY A 739 21.61 -63.90 3.23
C GLY A 739 20.20 -64.12 2.70
N ILE A 740 19.23 -64.40 3.57
CA ILE A 740 17.81 -64.56 3.18
C ILE A 740 17.17 -63.19 2.95
N SER A 741 17.57 -62.17 3.71
CA SER A 741 17.06 -60.81 3.55
C SER A 741 17.60 -60.07 2.30
N ARG A 742 18.68 -60.55 1.68
CA ARG A 742 19.26 -60.00 0.45
C ARG A 742 18.62 -60.66 -0.77
#